data_AF-W2TPF2-F1
#
_entry.id   AF-W2TPF2-F1
#
_cell.length_a   1.000
_cell.length_b   1.000
_cell.length_c   1.000
_cell.angle_alpha   90.00
_cell.angle_beta   90.00
_cell.angle_gamma   90.00
#
_symmetry.space_group_name_H-M   'P 1'
#
loop_
_entity.id
_entity.type
_entity.pdbx_description
1 polymer ?
#
loop_
_entity_poly.entity_id
_entity_poly.type
_entity_poly.pdbx_seq_one_letter_code
_entity_poly.pdbx_strand_id
1 'polypeptide(L)'
;MTAYRQTFIEANGIRLHVAEQGDGPLVLLCHGFPETSHAWRYQMAALAHAGFRAMAPDLRGYGLSECPTAAGQYTTWDVVGDLVALVDILGERDAVVVGNDWGATIAWQAALLRPDRFRAVVALGVPMMGRAPMAPSRLFPQTDQTRFYTHYFSEPGLAETELERDGGRGGSTGANGTGTGTGTTAVGGVGIQGSNLQIVNGGMIAGGVSGDGSTRANAITFTSGNNSLQLQLGWNFVGNVVGSNGTTNTLILGGDTTDLTSDPAGTSASTVFALSQIGTTFQGFTVFQKAGAGTWALIGSTSASTPWTISAGTLQLGDGTTNGSISGDVADNATLAFDPASGMMITASGAISGTGQVQQIGTGVTVLSGVNTYTGGTTISAGTLQVSADSNLGASTGALAFNGGTLNTTATFASSRATTLGTGGGTFDVSPSTTLTMGGVISGAGALTKIDSGTLLLTGADTYSGGTTISGGTLQLGDGATNGGISGTGQVQQLGTGTTVLSGVNTYTGGTTVNAGTLQLTNGSAAGTGTVTVNTTAGDATQGLNLDFASAGTFANTLAGSGDTTVAAGSALTTLAGANAGYTGDWQIAGSAAIAPASATSTANLGSGTVNIASGGSLAATTSGAFSFSNALTGSGTLSASNSGQAFSFGPATGSTFSGTVALSNDTFALSGNTTTALTHATLVLGTGNVTTVGDGNQAIGALTFNGGTAVFDGTAPGQQAATSLITTGALNVSGTGTVRINVPNPYAPPVPTASGGLSLFQQSHISNGLELVSATSVTGNASGLTLEDQNGTPVSAVQNVDIQQNGNLVAIGTYNYALGTGTANNGLYVGYTLKQLALQAGQSLTLTEDPGATGANADMAAQLTGTGNLVIAANNVVSLSNTDNTFTGTTLVQTGTLQANAANVIASSSAVDVASTFNTNGFSQSLNNLTGDAAALVLLSGNDVLTLHGSGTPTTFAGAITGAGSLVQASGTEVLTAVARRSAAACCNWAMAPPMVRSPAMSPITPRSRSTPLLAQRSPNPA
;
A
#
# COMPACT_ATOMS: atom_id res chain seq x y z
N MET A 1 -1.65 -5.08 -52.59
CA MET A 1 -2.39 -4.97 -53.86
C MET A 1 -3.21 -6.23 -54.02
N THR A 2 -4.53 -6.14 -54.13
CA THR A 2 -5.41 -7.28 -54.43
C THR A 2 -5.05 -7.84 -55.80
N ALA A 3 -4.87 -9.16 -55.91
CA ALA A 3 -4.50 -9.82 -57.16
C ALA A 3 -5.61 -9.65 -58.23
N TYR A 4 -5.23 -9.29 -59.45
CA TYR A 4 -6.15 -9.21 -60.61
C TYR A 4 -6.67 -10.61 -60.96
N ARG A 5 -7.94 -10.72 -61.34
CA ARG A 5 -8.48 -11.97 -61.90
C ARG A 5 -8.07 -12.05 -63.37
N GLN A 6 -7.34 -13.09 -63.75
CA GLN A 6 -6.94 -13.34 -65.14
C GLN A 6 -7.74 -14.49 -65.72
N THR A 7 -8.35 -14.28 -66.88
CA THR A 7 -9.16 -15.30 -67.55
C THR A 7 -8.98 -15.26 -69.06
N PHE A 8 -9.49 -16.28 -69.74
CA PHE A 8 -9.57 -16.32 -71.19
C PHE A 8 -11.03 -16.24 -71.64
N ILE A 9 -11.30 -15.43 -72.65
CA ILE A 9 -12.62 -15.23 -73.23
C ILE A 9 -12.55 -15.44 -74.75
N GLU A 10 -13.43 -16.29 -75.28
CA GLU A 10 -13.58 -16.51 -76.72
C GLU A 10 -14.42 -15.39 -77.33
N ALA A 11 -13.80 -14.44 -78.05
CA ALA A 11 -14.46 -13.27 -78.62
C ALA A 11 -14.10 -13.11 -80.10
N ASN A 12 -15.12 -12.87 -80.95
CA ASN A 12 -14.94 -12.63 -82.39
C ASN A 12 -14.06 -13.69 -83.11
N GLY A 13 -14.20 -14.96 -82.69
CA GLY A 13 -13.51 -16.10 -83.28
C GLY A 13 -12.06 -16.30 -82.85
N ILE A 14 -11.59 -15.60 -81.80
CA ILE A 14 -10.26 -15.78 -81.20
C ILE A 14 -10.33 -15.87 -79.67
N ARG A 15 -9.32 -16.49 -79.07
CA ARG A 15 -9.18 -16.57 -77.61
C ARG A 15 -8.39 -15.37 -77.06
N LEU A 16 -9.04 -14.50 -76.30
CA LEU A 16 -8.43 -13.33 -75.67
C LEU A 16 -8.11 -13.58 -74.20
N HIS A 17 -6.93 -13.17 -73.74
CA HIS A 17 -6.62 -13.04 -72.33
C HIS A 17 -7.12 -11.69 -71.81
N VAL A 18 -7.73 -11.71 -70.62
CA VAL A 18 -8.19 -10.50 -69.93
C VAL A 18 -7.75 -10.51 -68.48
N ALA A 19 -7.23 -9.37 -68.01
CA ALA A 19 -7.06 -9.06 -66.60
C ALA A 19 -8.20 -8.15 -66.14
N GLU A 20 -8.90 -8.51 -65.07
CA GLU A 20 -10.01 -7.73 -64.54
C GLU A 20 -9.94 -7.53 -63.02
N GLN A 21 -10.50 -6.41 -62.57
CA GLN A 21 -10.64 -6.10 -61.15
C GLN A 21 -11.83 -5.15 -60.91
N GLY A 22 -12.54 -5.39 -59.81
CA GLY A 22 -13.68 -4.59 -59.38
C GLY A 22 -15.00 -5.04 -60.00
N ASP A 23 -16.08 -4.56 -59.41
CA ASP A 23 -17.45 -4.76 -59.86
C ASP A 23 -18.08 -3.37 -60.10
N GLY A 24 -18.89 -3.22 -61.15
CA GLY A 24 -19.50 -1.94 -61.52
C GLY A 24 -19.52 -1.71 -63.04
N PRO A 25 -19.77 -0.48 -63.51
CA PRO A 25 -19.81 -0.16 -64.93
C PRO A 25 -18.48 -0.52 -65.62
N LEU A 26 -18.57 -1.19 -66.77
CA LEU A 26 -17.39 -1.69 -67.49
C LEU A 26 -16.53 -0.56 -68.05
N VAL A 27 -15.23 -0.63 -67.74
CA VAL A 27 -14.18 0.20 -68.33
C VAL A 27 -13.16 -0.71 -69.02
N LEU A 28 -13.13 -0.68 -70.35
CA LEU A 28 -12.19 -1.46 -71.16
C LEU A 28 -10.90 -0.68 -71.39
N LEU A 29 -9.78 -1.26 -70.99
CA LEU A 29 -8.45 -0.64 -70.98
C LEU A 29 -7.57 -1.26 -72.08
N CYS A 30 -7.46 -0.58 -73.22
CA CYS A 30 -6.72 -1.04 -74.40
C CYS A 30 -5.27 -0.52 -74.35
N HIS A 31 -4.30 -1.42 -74.22
CA HIS A 31 -2.87 -1.06 -74.25
C HIS A 31 -2.37 -0.74 -75.67
N GLY A 32 -1.14 -0.22 -75.80
CA GLY A 32 -0.49 0.09 -77.07
C GLY A 32 0.65 -0.87 -77.44
N PHE A 33 1.59 -0.40 -78.28
CA PHE A 33 2.78 -1.15 -78.68
C PHE A 33 4.04 -0.64 -77.95
N PRO A 34 4.97 -1.50 -77.48
CA PRO A 34 4.88 -2.96 -77.31
C PRO A 34 4.46 -3.32 -75.88
N GLU A 35 3.17 -3.21 -75.57
CA GLU A 35 2.62 -3.36 -74.21
C GLU A 35 1.72 -4.62 -74.08
N THR A 36 1.25 -4.89 -72.86
CA THR A 36 0.20 -5.88 -72.55
C THR A 36 -0.80 -5.29 -71.55
N SER A 37 -1.83 -6.05 -71.16
CA SER A 37 -2.76 -5.73 -70.06
C SER A 37 -2.07 -5.25 -68.78
N HIS A 38 -0.83 -5.68 -68.53
CA HIS A 38 -0.03 -5.26 -67.37
C HIS A 38 0.32 -3.76 -67.33
N ALA A 39 0.30 -3.07 -68.47
CA ALA A 39 0.52 -1.62 -68.53
C ALA A 39 -0.51 -0.86 -67.66
N TRP A 40 -1.70 -1.43 -67.47
CA TRP A 40 -2.80 -0.84 -66.73
C TRP A 40 -2.87 -1.22 -65.24
N ARG A 41 -1.85 -1.89 -64.68
CA ARG A 41 -1.86 -2.42 -63.30
C ARG A 41 -2.30 -1.40 -62.24
N TYR A 42 -1.84 -0.15 -62.34
CA TYR A 42 -2.21 0.88 -61.38
C TYR A 42 -3.64 1.37 -61.58
N GLN A 43 -4.08 1.52 -62.83
CA GLN A 43 -5.41 2.01 -63.18
C GLN A 43 -6.49 0.97 -62.85
N MET A 44 -6.23 -0.32 -63.02
CA MET A 44 -7.17 -1.38 -62.65
C MET A 44 -7.55 -1.30 -61.17
N ALA A 45 -6.56 -1.18 -60.28
CA ALA A 45 -6.82 -1.06 -58.85
C ALA A 45 -7.53 0.25 -58.49
N ALA A 46 -7.11 1.38 -59.09
CA ALA A 46 -7.71 2.68 -58.84
C ALA A 46 -9.18 2.76 -59.30
N LEU A 47 -9.48 2.22 -60.49
CA LEU A 47 -10.83 2.18 -61.05
C LEU A 47 -11.73 1.21 -60.27
N ALA A 48 -11.20 0.04 -59.88
CA ALA A 48 -11.92 -0.90 -59.03
C ALA A 48 -12.29 -0.27 -57.68
N HIS A 49 -11.37 0.44 -57.05
CA HIS A 49 -11.64 1.18 -55.81
C HIS A 49 -12.64 2.32 -56.01
N ALA A 50 -12.69 2.91 -57.21
CA ALA A 50 -13.67 3.91 -57.59
C ALA A 50 -15.05 3.33 -57.98
N GLY A 51 -15.26 2.02 -57.86
CA GLY A 51 -16.53 1.36 -58.13
C GLY A 51 -16.80 1.02 -59.60
N PHE A 52 -15.75 0.89 -60.41
CA PHE A 52 -15.84 0.43 -61.80
C PHE A 52 -15.32 -1.00 -61.93
N ARG A 53 -15.86 -1.73 -62.92
CA ARG A 53 -15.25 -2.99 -63.37
C ARG A 53 -14.19 -2.67 -64.41
N ALA A 54 -12.94 -2.65 -63.99
CA ALA A 54 -11.81 -2.38 -64.88
C ALA A 54 -11.36 -3.69 -65.54
N MET A 55 -11.31 -3.71 -66.87
CA MET A 55 -10.87 -4.87 -67.64
C MET A 55 -9.87 -4.47 -68.71
N ALA A 56 -8.67 -5.05 -68.63
CA ALA A 56 -7.60 -4.88 -69.60
C ALA A 56 -7.42 -6.18 -70.39
N PRO A 57 -7.90 -6.28 -71.65
CA PRO A 57 -7.51 -7.36 -72.53
C PRO A 57 -6.05 -7.21 -72.97
N ASP A 58 -5.35 -8.32 -73.15
CA ASP A 58 -4.26 -8.36 -74.13
C ASP A 58 -4.91 -8.27 -75.52
N LEU A 59 -4.60 -7.23 -76.29
CA LEU A 59 -5.18 -7.07 -77.63
C LEU A 59 -4.75 -8.21 -78.57
N ARG A 60 -5.52 -8.44 -79.64
CA ARG A 60 -5.21 -9.45 -80.67
C ARG A 60 -3.74 -9.38 -81.09
N GLY A 61 -3.02 -10.50 -80.97
CA GLY A 61 -1.59 -10.60 -81.27
C GLY A 61 -0.62 -10.25 -80.13
N TYR A 62 -1.10 -9.89 -78.93
CA TYR A 62 -0.28 -9.52 -77.79
C TYR A 62 -0.42 -10.47 -76.61
N GLY A 63 0.64 -10.55 -75.80
CA GLY A 63 0.66 -11.26 -74.53
C GLY A 63 0.18 -12.71 -74.62
N LEU A 64 -0.89 -13.03 -73.88
CA LEU A 64 -1.49 -14.36 -73.86
C LEU A 64 -2.68 -14.51 -74.82
N SER A 65 -3.10 -13.45 -75.51
CA SER A 65 -4.16 -13.50 -76.51
C SER A 65 -3.70 -14.19 -77.80
N GLU A 66 -4.64 -14.81 -78.51
CA GLU A 66 -4.36 -15.48 -79.76
C GLU A 66 -3.81 -14.52 -80.83
N CYS A 67 -2.89 -15.03 -81.64
CA CYS A 67 -2.15 -14.30 -82.66
C CYS A 67 -2.45 -14.90 -84.05
N PRO A 68 -3.51 -14.44 -84.75
CA PRO A 68 -3.79 -14.87 -86.11
C PRO A 68 -2.58 -14.69 -87.04
N THR A 69 -2.31 -15.63 -87.93
CA THR A 69 -1.06 -15.63 -88.73
C THR A 69 -1.12 -14.70 -89.94
N ALA A 70 -2.31 -14.33 -90.41
CA ALA A 70 -2.46 -13.43 -91.55
C ALA A 70 -2.49 -11.96 -91.11
N ALA A 71 -1.55 -11.15 -91.60
CA ALA A 71 -1.48 -9.71 -91.30
C ALA A 71 -2.78 -8.94 -91.60
N GLY A 72 -3.60 -9.43 -92.53
CA GLY A 72 -4.92 -8.88 -92.85
C GLY A 72 -5.99 -9.07 -91.76
N GLN A 73 -5.70 -9.79 -90.68
CA GLN A 73 -6.61 -10.02 -89.55
C GLN A 73 -6.33 -9.10 -88.34
N TYR A 74 -5.55 -8.04 -88.55
CA TYR A 74 -5.20 -7.02 -87.54
C TYR A 74 -5.73 -5.65 -87.92
N THR A 75 -6.77 -5.58 -88.74
CA THR A 75 -7.36 -4.29 -89.10
C THR A 75 -8.05 -3.68 -87.88
N THR A 76 -8.25 -2.37 -87.90
CA THR A 76 -9.05 -1.69 -86.87
C THR A 76 -10.44 -2.32 -86.71
N TRP A 77 -11.04 -2.84 -87.79
CA TRP A 77 -12.33 -3.52 -87.74
C TRP A 77 -12.27 -4.83 -86.95
N ASP A 78 -11.18 -5.58 -87.08
CA ASP A 78 -10.98 -6.83 -86.35
C ASP A 78 -10.89 -6.57 -84.84
N VAL A 79 -10.02 -5.65 -84.43
CA VAL A 79 -9.78 -5.34 -83.01
C VAL A 79 -11.00 -4.67 -82.38
N VAL A 80 -11.71 -3.78 -83.10
CA VAL A 80 -12.98 -3.22 -82.60
C VAL A 80 -14.06 -4.30 -82.51
N GLY A 81 -14.09 -5.26 -83.45
CA GLY A 81 -14.96 -6.43 -83.38
C GLY A 81 -14.72 -7.28 -82.14
N ASP A 82 -13.45 -7.50 -81.78
CA ASP A 82 -13.04 -8.18 -80.55
C ASP A 82 -13.59 -7.48 -79.29
N LEU A 83 -13.44 -6.15 -79.21
CA LEU A 83 -13.93 -5.35 -78.08
C LEU A 83 -15.46 -5.36 -77.98
N VAL A 84 -16.18 -5.25 -79.10
CA VAL A 84 -17.65 -5.33 -79.12
C VAL A 84 -18.11 -6.70 -78.65
N ALA A 85 -17.47 -7.78 -79.14
CA ALA A 85 -17.77 -9.13 -78.72
C ALA A 85 -17.49 -9.34 -77.22
N LEU A 86 -16.41 -8.78 -76.68
CA LEU A 86 -16.16 -8.78 -75.24
C LEU A 86 -17.28 -8.11 -74.46
N VAL A 87 -17.73 -6.91 -74.85
CA VAL A 87 -18.85 -6.22 -74.19
C VAL A 87 -20.12 -7.09 -74.21
N ASP A 88 -20.41 -7.75 -75.34
CA ASP A 88 -21.56 -8.67 -75.48
C ASP A 88 -21.45 -9.90 -74.58
N ILE A 89 -20.30 -10.58 -74.56
CA ILE A 89 -20.07 -11.81 -73.79
C ILE A 89 -20.12 -11.53 -72.29
N LEU A 90 -19.66 -10.35 -71.87
CA LEU A 90 -19.72 -9.91 -70.48
C LEU A 90 -21.13 -9.53 -70.02
N GLY A 91 -22.10 -9.50 -70.94
CA GLY A 91 -23.48 -9.12 -70.65
C GLY A 91 -23.68 -7.63 -70.42
N GLU A 92 -22.71 -6.80 -70.81
CA GLU A 92 -22.73 -5.37 -70.56
C GLU A 92 -23.43 -4.63 -71.71
N ARG A 93 -24.29 -3.66 -71.38
CA ARG A 93 -25.00 -2.86 -72.39
C ARG A 93 -24.02 -1.98 -73.17
N ASP A 94 -23.13 -1.31 -72.45
CA ASP A 94 -22.15 -0.36 -72.96
C ASP A 94 -20.90 -0.32 -72.04
N ALA A 95 -19.80 0.21 -72.55
CA ALA A 95 -18.56 0.38 -71.82
C ALA A 95 -17.97 1.78 -72.00
N VAL A 96 -17.12 2.21 -71.06
CA VAL A 96 -16.15 3.28 -71.33
C VAL A 96 -14.91 2.63 -71.92
N VAL A 97 -14.43 3.12 -73.07
CA VAL A 97 -13.20 2.61 -73.69
C VAL A 97 -12.05 3.58 -73.44
N VAL A 98 -10.96 3.06 -72.85
CA VAL A 98 -9.75 3.81 -72.57
C VAL A 98 -8.62 3.20 -73.38
N GLY A 99 -7.82 4.03 -74.04
CA GLY A 99 -6.72 3.54 -74.87
C GLY A 99 -5.43 4.34 -74.70
N ASN A 100 -4.29 3.67 -74.80
CA ASN A 100 -2.95 4.27 -74.88
C ASN A 100 -2.29 3.89 -76.21
N ASP A 101 -1.57 4.82 -76.87
CA ASP A 101 -0.81 4.56 -78.11
C ASP A 101 -1.68 3.89 -79.23
N TRP A 102 -1.39 2.67 -79.67
CA TRP A 102 -2.25 1.91 -80.59
C TRP A 102 -3.63 1.66 -80.01
N GLY A 103 -3.71 1.34 -78.72
CA GLY A 103 -4.95 1.22 -77.98
C GLY A 103 -5.77 2.52 -77.98
N ALA A 104 -5.14 3.70 -78.00
CA ALA A 104 -5.84 4.99 -78.14
C ALA A 104 -6.47 5.12 -79.53
N THR A 105 -5.76 4.70 -80.60
CA THR A 105 -6.32 4.65 -81.96
C THR A 105 -7.52 3.70 -82.01
N ILE A 106 -7.42 2.53 -81.40
CA ILE A 106 -8.54 1.57 -81.30
C ILE A 106 -9.70 2.15 -80.50
N ALA A 107 -9.46 2.80 -79.36
CA ALA A 107 -10.49 3.41 -78.54
C ALA A 107 -11.27 4.51 -79.28
N TRP A 108 -10.57 5.37 -80.03
CA TRP A 108 -11.20 6.36 -80.91
C TRP A 108 -12.11 5.73 -81.97
N GLN A 109 -11.61 4.70 -82.64
CA GLN A 109 -12.34 4.03 -83.72
C GLN A 109 -13.51 3.20 -83.17
N ALA A 110 -13.36 2.56 -82.02
CA ALA A 110 -14.44 1.87 -81.32
C ALA A 110 -15.60 2.83 -81.01
N ALA A 111 -15.30 4.01 -80.45
CA ALA A 111 -16.30 5.03 -80.16
C ALA A 111 -16.97 5.63 -81.41
N LEU A 112 -16.25 5.75 -82.54
CA LEU A 112 -16.81 6.23 -83.80
C LEU A 112 -17.67 5.20 -84.52
N LEU A 113 -17.21 3.95 -84.55
CA LEU A 113 -17.87 2.86 -85.28
C LEU A 113 -19.07 2.33 -84.50
N ARG A 114 -18.98 2.28 -83.16
CA ARG A 114 -20.00 1.77 -82.25
C ARG A 114 -20.25 2.73 -81.08
N PRO A 115 -20.69 3.97 -81.34
CA PRO A 115 -21.05 4.93 -80.29
C PRO A 115 -22.21 4.41 -79.41
N ASP A 116 -22.99 3.45 -79.92
CA ASP A 116 -24.03 2.75 -79.19
C ASP A 116 -23.50 1.79 -78.13
N ARG A 117 -22.24 1.31 -78.25
CA ARG A 117 -21.60 0.38 -77.30
C ARG A 117 -20.52 1.03 -76.45
N PHE A 118 -19.88 2.09 -76.94
CA PHE A 118 -18.82 2.80 -76.23
C PHE A 118 -19.26 4.22 -75.91
N ARG A 119 -19.88 4.39 -74.73
CA ARG A 119 -20.55 5.64 -74.32
C ARG A 119 -19.61 6.82 -74.07
N ALA A 120 -18.34 6.52 -73.79
CA ALA A 120 -17.30 7.52 -73.57
C ALA A 120 -15.94 6.94 -73.96
N VAL A 121 -15.04 7.82 -74.37
CA VAL A 121 -13.67 7.49 -74.78
C VAL A 121 -12.67 8.33 -74.02
N VAL A 122 -11.60 7.69 -73.53
CA VAL A 122 -10.41 8.33 -72.97
C VAL A 122 -9.20 7.86 -73.76
N ALA A 123 -8.48 8.77 -74.39
CA ALA A 123 -7.32 8.43 -75.22
C ALA A 123 -6.06 9.12 -74.69
N LEU A 124 -5.01 8.33 -74.49
CA LEU A 124 -3.71 8.74 -73.97
C LEU A 124 -2.64 8.62 -75.06
N GLY A 125 -1.77 9.62 -75.16
CA GLY A 125 -0.67 9.66 -76.13
C GLY A 125 -1.09 10.06 -77.56
N VAL A 126 -1.98 9.27 -78.20
CA VAL A 126 -2.33 9.46 -79.62
C VAL A 126 -3.66 10.22 -79.78
N PRO A 127 -3.67 11.42 -80.41
CA PRO A 127 -4.88 12.18 -80.62
C PRO A 127 -5.77 11.58 -81.71
N MET A 128 -7.05 11.96 -81.71
CA MET A 128 -7.98 11.56 -82.78
C MET A 128 -7.51 12.12 -84.13
N MET A 129 -7.14 11.24 -85.06
CA MET A 129 -6.77 11.63 -86.41
C MET A 129 -7.99 11.53 -87.33
N GLY A 130 -8.31 12.62 -88.04
CA GLY A 130 -9.28 12.58 -89.12
C GLY A 130 -8.83 11.63 -90.25
N ARG A 131 -9.76 11.19 -91.10
CA ARG A 131 -9.43 10.31 -92.25
C ARG A 131 -8.37 10.99 -93.14
N ALA A 132 -7.17 10.42 -93.18
CA ALA A 132 -6.07 10.97 -93.95
C ALA A 132 -6.43 11.06 -95.46
N PRO A 133 -5.99 12.11 -96.16
CA PRO A 133 -6.29 12.30 -97.59
C PRO A 133 -5.59 11.27 -98.50
N MET A 134 -4.68 10.46 -97.96
CA MET A 134 -3.97 9.37 -98.62
C MET A 134 -3.65 8.25 -97.63
N ALA A 135 -3.22 7.10 -98.13
CA ALA A 135 -2.81 5.98 -97.29
C ALA A 135 -1.73 6.42 -96.28
N PRO A 136 -1.82 6.03 -94.99
CA PRO A 136 -0.81 6.36 -93.97
C PRO A 136 0.62 5.97 -94.38
N SER A 137 0.76 4.90 -95.16
CA SER A 137 2.03 4.45 -95.78
C SER A 137 2.59 5.41 -96.84
N ARG A 138 1.91 6.52 -97.15
CA ARG A 138 2.37 7.59 -98.05
C ARG A 138 2.45 8.96 -97.34
N LEU A 139 2.07 9.04 -96.07
CA LEU A 139 1.97 10.29 -95.32
C LEU A 139 3.32 10.75 -94.75
N PHE A 140 4.19 9.82 -94.38
CA PHE A 140 5.51 10.10 -93.80
C PHE A 140 6.62 9.95 -94.85
N PRO A 141 7.65 10.81 -94.85
CA PRO A 141 8.74 10.75 -95.82
C PRO A 141 9.54 9.44 -95.71
N GLN A 142 9.84 8.83 -96.85
CA GLN A 142 10.79 7.73 -96.98
C GLN A 142 11.86 8.15 -97.99
N THR A 143 13.09 8.27 -97.53
CA THR A 143 14.27 8.55 -98.38
C THR A 143 15.29 7.43 -98.22
N ASP A 144 16.29 7.39 -99.09
CA ASP A 144 17.37 6.39 -99.01
C ASP A 144 18.21 6.51 -97.71
N GLN A 145 18.09 7.61 -96.97
CA GLN A 145 18.87 7.87 -95.74
C GLN A 145 18.04 7.80 -94.45
N THR A 146 16.71 7.92 -94.52
CA THR A 146 15.84 7.93 -93.34
C THR A 146 14.52 7.23 -93.63
N ARG A 147 14.18 6.24 -92.78
CA ARG A 147 12.90 5.52 -92.79
C ARG A 147 12.21 5.77 -91.45
N PHE A 148 11.01 6.36 -91.47
CA PHE A 148 10.19 6.49 -90.25
C PHE A 148 9.79 5.10 -89.73
N TYR A 149 9.71 4.90 -88.41
CA TYR A 149 9.57 3.56 -87.80
C TYR A 149 8.35 2.78 -88.32
N THR A 150 7.24 3.45 -88.67
CA THR A 150 6.06 2.77 -89.23
C THR A 150 6.31 2.18 -90.62
N HIS A 151 7.19 2.79 -91.43
CA HIS A 151 7.64 2.21 -92.71
C HIS A 151 8.60 1.04 -92.46
N TYR A 152 9.40 1.11 -91.40
CA TYR A 152 10.27 0.00 -90.98
C TYR A 152 9.45 -1.22 -90.55
N PHE A 153 8.36 -1.01 -89.82
CA PHE A 153 7.44 -2.07 -89.37
C PHE A 153 6.51 -2.60 -90.47
N SER A 154 6.46 -1.96 -91.64
CA SER A 154 5.53 -2.37 -92.72
C SER A 154 6.03 -3.57 -93.54
N GLU A 155 7.30 -3.94 -93.41
CA GLU A 155 7.93 -5.06 -94.10
C GLU A 155 7.96 -6.28 -93.16
N PRO A 156 7.17 -7.34 -93.41
CA PRO A 156 7.08 -8.48 -92.50
C PRO A 156 8.44 -9.15 -92.26
N GLY A 157 8.78 -9.41 -91.00
CA GLY A 157 10.00 -10.08 -90.58
C GLY A 157 11.22 -9.17 -90.39
N LEU A 158 11.18 -7.92 -90.87
CA LEU A 158 12.31 -6.99 -90.77
C LEU A 158 12.51 -6.50 -89.32
N ALA A 159 11.45 -5.98 -88.70
CA ALA A 159 11.51 -5.45 -87.35
C ALA A 159 11.70 -6.55 -86.30
N GLU A 160 11.07 -7.71 -86.52
CA GLU A 160 11.17 -8.89 -85.67
C GLU A 160 12.62 -9.39 -85.58
N THR A 161 13.32 -9.43 -86.73
CA THR A 161 14.73 -9.85 -86.78
C THR A 161 15.64 -8.93 -85.95
N GLU A 162 15.33 -7.64 -85.86
CA GLU A 162 16.08 -6.70 -85.02
C GLU A 162 15.72 -6.85 -83.54
N LEU A 163 14.43 -6.85 -83.21
CA LEU A 163 13.95 -6.84 -81.83
C LEU A 163 14.26 -8.13 -81.07
N GLU A 164 14.32 -9.27 -81.75
CA GLU A 164 14.71 -10.56 -81.15
C GLU A 164 16.21 -10.64 -80.79
N ARG A 165 17.03 -9.63 -81.10
CA ARG A 165 18.46 -9.63 -80.74
C ARG A 165 18.74 -9.35 -79.25
N ASP A 166 17.79 -8.76 -78.52
CA ASP A 166 17.96 -8.35 -77.11
C ASP A 166 16.67 -8.59 -76.28
N GLY A 167 16.04 -9.75 -76.47
CA GLY A 167 14.92 -10.24 -75.65
C GLY A 167 15.37 -11.38 -74.73
N GLY A 168 15.65 -11.08 -73.47
CA GLY A 168 16.25 -12.02 -72.50
C GLY A 168 15.58 -13.39 -72.39
N ARG A 169 16.24 -14.42 -72.92
CA ARG A 169 16.20 -15.82 -72.44
C ARG A 169 17.60 -16.43 -72.57
N GLY A 170 18.15 -16.89 -71.44
CA GLY A 170 19.26 -17.85 -71.31
C GLY A 170 20.35 -17.83 -72.38
N GLY A 171 21.47 -17.19 -72.07
CA GLY A 171 22.62 -17.11 -72.96
C GLY A 171 23.12 -18.47 -73.46
N SER A 172 23.46 -18.50 -74.74
CA SER A 172 24.45 -19.41 -75.31
C SER A 172 25.84 -18.76 -75.23
N THR A 173 26.31 -18.40 -74.02
CA THR A 173 27.73 -18.13 -73.73
C THR A 173 28.00 -18.18 -72.22
N GLY A 174 28.31 -19.37 -71.71
CA GLY A 174 29.23 -19.53 -70.58
C GLY A 174 30.49 -20.23 -71.10
N ALA A 175 31.51 -19.49 -71.52
CA ALA A 175 32.82 -20.06 -71.85
C ALA A 175 33.61 -20.30 -70.54
N ASN A 176 34.41 -21.37 -70.37
CA ASN A 176 35.62 -21.61 -71.18
C ASN A 176 36.17 -23.07 -71.16
N GLY A 177 36.57 -23.58 -72.35
CA GLY A 177 37.60 -24.61 -72.68
C GLY A 177 37.33 -26.10 -72.35
N THR A 178 37.54 -27.12 -73.20
CA THR A 178 38.16 -27.31 -74.53
C THR A 178 37.61 -28.62 -75.15
N GLY A 179 37.27 -28.66 -76.44
CA GLY A 179 37.01 -29.93 -77.15
C GLY A 179 36.27 -29.76 -78.48
N THR A 180 36.95 -30.05 -79.59
CA THR A 180 36.39 -30.03 -80.96
C THR A 180 35.54 -31.28 -81.21
N GLY A 181 34.22 -31.12 -81.38
CA GLY A 181 33.32 -32.17 -81.85
C GLY A 181 31.89 -31.68 -82.07
N THR A 182 31.32 -31.97 -83.24
CA THR A 182 29.95 -31.61 -83.65
C THR A 182 28.93 -32.69 -83.29
N GLY A 183 27.84 -32.29 -82.60
CA GLY A 183 26.64 -33.06 -82.19
C GLY A 183 26.61 -33.32 -80.68
N THR A 184 25.70 -32.80 -79.83
CA THR A 184 24.24 -32.55 -79.88
C THR A 184 23.84 -31.23 -79.15
N THR A 185 22.65 -30.68 -79.43
CA THR A 185 21.94 -29.66 -78.59
C THR A 185 21.19 -30.37 -77.44
N ALA A 186 21.07 -29.91 -76.20
CA ALA A 186 21.53 -28.71 -75.49
C ALA A 186 21.65 -29.01 -73.97
N VAL A 187 22.46 -28.24 -73.24
CA VAL A 187 22.59 -28.35 -71.77
C VAL A 187 22.25 -27.00 -71.15
N GLY A 188 21.22 -26.94 -70.32
CA GLY A 188 20.88 -25.75 -69.55
C GLY A 188 22.03 -25.43 -68.61
N GLY A 189 22.57 -24.21 -68.69
CA GLY A 189 23.71 -23.79 -67.87
C GLY A 189 23.31 -23.39 -66.45
N VAL A 190 24.29 -23.34 -65.55
CA VAL A 190 24.12 -22.73 -64.22
C VAL A 190 23.97 -21.21 -64.36
N GLY A 191 23.07 -20.58 -63.61
CA GLY A 191 22.87 -19.13 -63.65
C GLY A 191 24.14 -18.34 -63.28
N ILE A 192 24.74 -18.64 -62.12
CA ILE A 192 26.03 -18.10 -61.67
C ILE A 192 26.96 -19.24 -61.25
N GLN A 193 28.20 -19.29 -61.75
CA GLN A 193 29.19 -20.30 -61.35
C GLN A 193 30.58 -19.68 -61.15
N GLY A 194 31.27 -20.03 -60.06
CA GLY A 194 32.63 -19.53 -59.78
C GLY A 194 33.12 -19.82 -58.37
N SER A 195 34.28 -19.26 -58.02
CA SER A 195 34.94 -19.40 -56.71
C SER A 195 35.19 -18.03 -56.06
N ASN A 196 35.27 -18.01 -54.72
CA ASN A 196 35.41 -16.78 -53.92
C ASN A 196 34.35 -15.70 -54.22
N LEU A 197 33.12 -16.13 -54.49
CA LEU A 197 32.03 -15.25 -54.90
C LEU A 197 31.36 -14.60 -53.68
N GLN A 198 31.09 -13.30 -53.79
CA GLN A 198 30.21 -12.56 -52.89
C GLN A 198 28.98 -12.10 -53.66
N ILE A 199 27.82 -12.68 -53.37
CA ILE A 199 26.57 -12.44 -54.09
C ILE A 199 25.58 -11.80 -53.12
N VAL A 200 25.03 -10.65 -53.49
CA VAL A 200 23.91 -10.02 -52.79
C VAL A 200 22.69 -10.10 -53.70
N ASN A 201 21.66 -10.81 -53.28
CA ASN A 201 20.47 -11.05 -54.09
C ASN A 201 19.22 -10.40 -53.47
N GLY A 202 18.63 -9.46 -54.20
CA GLY A 202 17.30 -8.88 -53.93
C GLY A 202 16.31 -9.11 -55.08
N GLY A 203 16.57 -10.10 -55.95
CA GLY A 203 15.75 -10.40 -57.13
C GLY A 203 15.78 -11.87 -57.55
N MET A 204 15.33 -12.17 -58.77
CA MET A 204 15.32 -13.54 -59.30
C MET A 204 16.67 -13.93 -59.92
N ILE A 205 17.23 -15.07 -59.49
CA ILE A 205 18.37 -15.74 -60.14
C ILE A 205 17.92 -17.13 -60.61
N ALA A 206 18.12 -17.46 -61.90
CA ALA A 206 17.59 -18.67 -62.51
C ALA A 206 18.69 -19.50 -63.22
N GLY A 207 18.67 -20.82 -63.01
CA GLY A 207 19.40 -21.77 -63.85
C GLY A 207 18.69 -21.99 -65.18
N GLY A 208 19.46 -22.30 -66.23
CA GLY A 208 18.92 -22.62 -67.55
C GLY A 208 18.11 -23.92 -67.56
N VAL A 209 17.25 -24.10 -68.57
CA VAL A 209 16.60 -25.38 -68.87
C VAL A 209 17.43 -26.11 -69.92
N SER A 210 17.60 -27.43 -69.80
CA SER A 210 18.16 -28.27 -70.84
C SER A 210 17.34 -28.24 -72.13
N GLY A 211 17.94 -28.75 -73.21
CA GLY A 211 17.30 -28.81 -74.53
C GLY A 211 16.00 -29.62 -74.59
N ASP A 212 15.71 -30.41 -73.56
CA ASP A 212 14.47 -31.18 -73.39
C ASP A 212 13.30 -30.35 -72.82
N GLY A 213 13.53 -29.08 -72.47
CA GLY A 213 12.51 -28.19 -71.90
C GLY A 213 12.06 -28.54 -70.47
N SER A 214 12.68 -29.52 -69.81
CA SER A 214 12.20 -30.06 -68.52
C SER A 214 13.26 -30.16 -67.43
N THR A 215 14.54 -30.43 -67.74
CA THR A 215 15.59 -30.49 -66.70
C THR A 215 16.16 -29.10 -66.41
N ARG A 216 16.07 -28.65 -65.15
CA ARG A 216 16.54 -27.32 -64.71
C ARG A 216 17.93 -27.42 -64.07
N ALA A 217 18.86 -26.56 -64.50
CA ALA A 217 20.17 -26.43 -63.89
C ALA A 217 20.13 -25.64 -62.56
N ASN A 218 21.23 -25.68 -61.81
CA ASN A 218 21.38 -24.88 -60.59
C ASN A 218 21.27 -23.37 -60.90
N ALA A 219 20.65 -22.61 -60.00
CA ALA A 219 20.68 -21.16 -60.05
C ALA A 219 22.09 -20.63 -59.75
N ILE A 220 22.79 -21.22 -58.77
CA ILE A 220 24.17 -20.86 -58.41
C ILE A 220 24.98 -22.13 -58.12
N THR A 221 26.24 -22.18 -58.57
CA THR A 221 27.21 -23.22 -58.20
C THR A 221 28.54 -22.62 -57.74
N PHE A 222 28.87 -22.76 -56.45
CA PHE A 222 30.17 -22.38 -55.90
C PHE A 222 31.17 -23.52 -56.07
N THR A 223 32.26 -23.28 -56.81
CA THR A 223 33.21 -24.32 -57.22
C THR A 223 34.38 -24.51 -56.24
N SER A 224 34.89 -23.42 -55.65
CA SER A 224 35.96 -23.45 -54.63
C SER A 224 36.00 -22.16 -53.80
N GLY A 225 36.90 -22.08 -52.81
CA GLY A 225 37.18 -20.84 -52.05
C GLY A 225 36.16 -20.49 -50.96
N ASN A 226 36.18 -19.23 -50.53
CA ASN A 226 35.27 -18.68 -49.51
C ASN A 226 34.17 -17.87 -50.18
N ASN A 227 32.93 -18.37 -50.15
CA ASN A 227 31.80 -17.78 -50.85
C ASN A 227 30.76 -17.24 -49.86
N SER A 228 30.06 -16.17 -50.22
CA SER A 228 28.93 -15.64 -49.44
C SER A 228 27.73 -15.35 -50.34
N LEU A 229 26.55 -15.78 -49.91
CA LEU A 229 25.26 -15.42 -50.49
C LEU A 229 24.45 -14.64 -49.47
N GLN A 230 24.23 -13.35 -49.72
CA GLN A 230 23.32 -12.52 -48.96
C GLN A 230 21.95 -12.45 -49.62
N LEU A 231 20.91 -12.80 -48.87
CA LEU A 231 19.52 -12.62 -49.26
C LEU A 231 19.02 -11.25 -48.75
N GLN A 232 18.32 -10.53 -49.61
CA GLN A 232 17.65 -9.26 -49.30
C GLN A 232 16.20 -9.31 -49.78
N LEU A 233 15.41 -8.31 -49.42
CA LEU A 233 14.01 -8.18 -49.87
C LEU A 233 13.89 -8.38 -51.39
N GLY A 234 12.99 -9.25 -51.84
CA GLY A 234 12.78 -9.59 -53.26
C GLY A 234 13.57 -10.78 -53.78
N TRP A 235 14.41 -11.44 -52.96
CA TRP A 235 15.17 -12.61 -53.37
C TRP A 235 14.28 -13.74 -53.90
N ASN A 236 14.69 -14.37 -55.00
CA ASN A 236 14.05 -15.56 -55.54
C ASN A 236 15.06 -16.41 -56.33
N PHE A 237 14.86 -17.73 -56.36
CA PHE A 237 15.68 -18.65 -57.14
C PHE A 237 14.83 -19.60 -57.98
N VAL A 238 15.26 -19.83 -59.21
CA VAL A 238 14.73 -20.91 -60.06
C VAL A 238 15.86 -21.91 -60.32
N GLY A 239 15.89 -22.99 -59.54
CA GLY A 239 17.01 -23.94 -59.47
C GLY A 239 17.75 -23.86 -58.12
N ASN A 240 18.61 -24.83 -57.83
CA ASN A 240 19.31 -24.93 -56.54
C ASN A 240 20.52 -23.98 -56.45
N VAL A 241 20.93 -23.67 -55.22
CA VAL A 241 22.17 -22.97 -54.87
C VAL A 241 23.11 -24.01 -54.23
N VAL A 242 24.16 -24.40 -54.94
CA VAL A 242 25.01 -25.55 -54.56
C VAL A 242 26.44 -25.12 -54.29
N GLY A 243 26.92 -25.38 -53.08
CA GLY A 243 28.32 -25.24 -52.68
C GLY A 243 29.09 -26.56 -52.78
N SER A 244 30.31 -26.52 -53.32
CA SER A 244 31.18 -27.69 -53.43
C SER A 244 31.74 -28.14 -52.05
N ASN A 245 31.92 -29.45 -51.86
CA ASN A 245 32.49 -30.00 -50.62
C ASN A 245 33.89 -29.44 -50.33
N GLY A 246 34.20 -29.13 -49.07
CA GLY A 246 35.51 -28.60 -48.64
C GLY A 246 35.70 -27.10 -48.82
N THR A 247 34.63 -26.36 -49.15
CA THR A 247 34.62 -24.89 -49.26
C THR A 247 33.85 -24.26 -48.10
N THR A 248 34.20 -23.03 -47.72
CA THR A 248 33.42 -22.27 -46.74
C THR A 248 32.37 -21.45 -47.49
N ASN A 249 31.09 -21.82 -47.34
CA ASN A 249 29.98 -21.08 -47.93
C ASN A 249 29.12 -20.47 -46.82
N THR A 250 28.97 -19.15 -46.87
CA THR A 250 28.21 -18.36 -45.89
C THR A 250 26.85 -17.95 -46.46
N LEU A 251 25.77 -18.29 -45.76
CA LEU A 251 24.43 -17.76 -46.05
C LEU A 251 24.18 -16.58 -45.11
N ILE A 252 23.88 -15.41 -45.68
CA ILE A 252 23.64 -14.17 -44.95
C ILE A 252 22.18 -13.74 -45.17
N LEU A 253 21.41 -13.62 -44.10
CA LEU A 253 20.12 -12.95 -44.13
C LEU A 253 20.35 -11.46 -43.88
N GLY A 254 20.08 -10.62 -44.87
CA GLY A 254 20.52 -9.22 -44.90
C GLY A 254 19.43 -8.20 -45.24
N GLY A 255 19.86 -6.95 -45.45
CA GLY A 255 18.98 -5.83 -45.83
C GLY A 255 18.52 -4.97 -44.65
N ASP A 256 18.17 -3.72 -44.96
CA ASP A 256 17.81 -2.70 -43.95
C ASP A 256 16.31 -2.37 -43.91
N THR A 257 15.53 -2.90 -44.85
CA THR A 257 14.08 -2.69 -44.92
C THR A 257 13.35 -3.78 -44.14
N THR A 258 12.55 -3.38 -43.15
CA THR A 258 11.70 -4.24 -42.31
C THR A 258 10.37 -4.53 -43.00
N ASP A 259 9.96 -5.79 -43.13
CA ASP A 259 8.54 -6.13 -43.32
C ASP A 259 8.23 -7.52 -42.75
N LEU A 260 7.82 -7.56 -41.49
CA LEU A 260 7.02 -8.66 -40.92
C LEU A 260 5.62 -8.16 -40.51
N THR A 261 5.32 -6.88 -40.71
CA THR A 261 4.13 -6.24 -40.12
C THR A 261 2.97 -6.09 -41.09
N SER A 262 3.16 -6.35 -42.39
CA SER A 262 2.09 -6.20 -43.40
C SER A 262 1.46 -7.51 -43.91
N ASP A 263 1.99 -8.70 -43.55
CA ASP A 263 1.42 -10.01 -43.95
C ASP A 263 1.68 -11.12 -42.90
N PRO A 264 0.80 -11.29 -41.89
CA PRO A 264 0.88 -12.37 -40.89
C PRO A 264 0.59 -13.78 -41.43
N ALA A 265 0.23 -13.92 -42.72
CA ALA A 265 -0.14 -15.19 -43.34
C ALA A 265 0.96 -15.78 -44.24
N GLY A 266 2.14 -15.15 -44.30
CA GLY A 266 3.33 -15.73 -44.94
C GLY A 266 3.26 -15.87 -46.45
N THR A 267 2.50 -15.03 -47.15
CA THR A 267 2.29 -15.16 -48.61
C THR A 267 3.11 -14.20 -49.47
N SER A 268 3.79 -13.21 -48.89
CA SER A 268 4.82 -12.39 -49.56
C SER A 268 6.21 -12.63 -48.96
N ALA A 269 6.79 -13.80 -49.26
CA ALA A 269 8.07 -14.28 -48.73
C ALA A 269 9.28 -13.49 -49.27
N SER A 270 9.81 -12.58 -48.47
CA SER A 270 11.16 -12.04 -48.72
C SER A 270 12.00 -11.87 -47.46
N THR A 271 11.40 -11.90 -46.27
CA THR A 271 12.07 -11.84 -44.95
C THR A 271 11.75 -13.07 -44.07
N VAL A 272 11.04 -14.07 -44.61
CA VAL A 272 10.82 -15.38 -43.98
C VAL A 272 11.69 -16.42 -44.68
N PHE A 273 12.49 -17.16 -43.94
CA PHE A 273 13.37 -18.21 -44.45
C PHE A 273 12.95 -19.57 -43.90
N ALA A 274 12.52 -20.47 -44.77
CA ALA A 274 12.14 -21.82 -44.40
C ALA A 274 13.39 -22.71 -44.27
N LEU A 275 13.64 -23.20 -43.06
CA LEU A 275 14.85 -23.98 -42.75
C LEU A 275 14.93 -25.30 -43.51
N SER A 276 13.79 -25.84 -43.96
CA SER A 276 13.73 -27.02 -44.84
C SER A 276 14.44 -26.82 -46.19
N GLN A 277 14.73 -25.57 -46.57
CA GLN A 277 15.50 -25.24 -47.76
C GLN A 277 17.01 -25.50 -47.58
N ILE A 278 17.52 -25.60 -46.35
CA ILE A 278 18.92 -25.94 -46.07
C ILE A 278 19.15 -27.43 -46.34
N GLY A 279 20.18 -27.74 -47.13
CA GLY A 279 20.48 -29.10 -47.57
C GLY A 279 19.66 -29.54 -48.78
N THR A 280 18.64 -28.79 -49.17
CA THR A 280 17.81 -29.06 -50.36
C THR A 280 18.05 -28.00 -51.44
N THR A 281 17.49 -26.80 -51.26
CA THR A 281 17.69 -25.66 -52.19
C THR A 281 19.05 -25.02 -51.97
N PHE A 282 19.47 -24.85 -50.71
CA PHE A 282 20.77 -24.30 -50.32
C PHE A 282 21.68 -25.43 -49.82
N GLN A 283 22.52 -25.96 -50.69
CA GLN A 283 23.39 -27.11 -50.40
C GLN A 283 24.83 -26.66 -50.14
N GLY A 284 25.52 -27.29 -49.20
CA GLY A 284 26.94 -27.03 -48.92
C GLY A 284 27.23 -25.75 -48.11
N PHE A 285 26.21 -25.14 -47.49
CA PHE A 285 26.38 -24.02 -46.57
C PHE A 285 26.67 -24.49 -45.15
N THR A 286 27.67 -23.88 -44.51
CA THR A 286 28.15 -24.26 -43.17
C THR A 286 28.30 -23.07 -42.23
N VAL A 287 28.18 -21.84 -42.72
CA VAL A 287 28.24 -20.61 -41.93
C VAL A 287 26.96 -19.81 -42.17
N PHE A 288 26.28 -19.39 -41.12
CA PHE A 288 25.01 -18.68 -41.20
C PHE A 288 25.10 -17.35 -40.45
N GLN A 289 24.65 -16.26 -41.09
CA GLN A 289 24.74 -14.92 -40.51
C GLN A 289 23.45 -14.13 -40.68
N LYS A 290 23.11 -13.34 -39.67
CA LYS A 290 22.12 -12.26 -39.77
C LYS A 290 22.86 -10.92 -39.77
N ALA A 291 22.62 -10.12 -40.80
CA ALA A 291 23.21 -8.78 -40.99
C ALA A 291 22.14 -7.79 -41.45
N GLY A 292 22.48 -6.50 -41.52
CA GLY A 292 21.53 -5.42 -41.86
C GLY A 292 20.49 -5.15 -40.77
N ALA A 293 19.82 -4.01 -40.83
CA ALA A 293 18.89 -3.56 -39.78
C ALA A 293 17.55 -4.33 -39.76
N GLY A 294 17.19 -5.05 -40.82
CA GLY A 294 15.89 -5.72 -40.94
C GLY A 294 15.68 -6.90 -39.99
N THR A 295 14.43 -7.35 -39.86
CA THR A 295 14.05 -8.58 -39.15
C THR A 295 13.85 -9.72 -40.13
N TRP A 296 14.37 -10.91 -39.79
CA TRP A 296 14.15 -12.13 -40.54
C TRP A 296 13.56 -13.23 -39.66
N ALA A 297 12.48 -13.85 -40.10
CA ALA A 297 11.88 -14.99 -39.42
C ALA A 297 12.40 -16.31 -40.00
N LEU A 298 12.88 -17.19 -39.13
CA LEU A 298 13.19 -18.58 -39.46
C LEU A 298 11.97 -19.43 -39.13
N ILE A 299 11.47 -20.21 -40.09
CA ILE A 299 10.34 -21.13 -39.88
C ILE A 299 10.71 -22.56 -40.27
N GLY A 300 10.00 -23.52 -39.67
CA GLY A 300 10.26 -24.94 -39.86
C GLY A 300 11.53 -25.41 -39.14
N SER A 301 12.06 -26.55 -39.56
CA SER A 301 13.24 -27.15 -38.96
C SER A 301 14.18 -27.74 -40.01
N THR A 302 15.41 -28.01 -39.58
CA THR A 302 16.41 -28.73 -40.37
C THR A 302 17.20 -29.67 -39.45
N SER A 303 17.66 -30.80 -40.00
CA SER A 303 18.58 -31.70 -39.30
C SER A 303 20.05 -31.26 -39.41
N ALA A 304 20.34 -30.26 -40.25
CA ALA A 304 21.67 -29.69 -40.39
C ALA A 304 22.03 -28.81 -39.17
N SER A 305 23.28 -28.89 -38.73
CA SER A 305 23.83 -27.91 -37.78
C SER A 305 23.94 -26.55 -38.46
N THR A 306 23.38 -25.53 -37.82
CA THR A 306 23.19 -24.18 -38.34
C THR A 306 23.60 -23.14 -37.29
N PRO A 307 24.87 -23.06 -36.87
CA PRO A 307 25.31 -22.02 -35.95
C PRO A 307 25.16 -20.64 -36.59
N TRP A 308 24.52 -19.70 -35.89
CA TRP A 308 24.22 -18.35 -36.41
C TRP A 308 25.08 -17.29 -35.74
N THR A 309 25.60 -16.34 -36.53
CA THR A 309 26.14 -15.08 -36.03
C THR A 309 25.19 -13.93 -36.37
N ILE A 310 24.66 -13.25 -35.36
CA ILE A 310 23.80 -12.07 -35.53
C ILE A 310 24.67 -10.83 -35.31
N SER A 311 24.88 -10.07 -36.39
CA SER A 311 25.71 -8.87 -36.39
C SER A 311 24.91 -7.57 -36.36
N ALA A 312 23.66 -7.59 -36.86
CA ALA A 312 22.74 -6.46 -36.86
C ALA A 312 21.29 -6.91 -37.07
N GLY A 313 20.33 -6.08 -36.65
CA GLY A 313 18.89 -6.32 -36.79
C GLY A 313 18.41 -7.50 -35.94
N THR A 314 17.30 -8.13 -36.36
CA THR A 314 16.67 -9.20 -35.58
C THR A 314 16.63 -10.52 -36.35
N LEU A 315 17.12 -11.58 -35.74
CA LEU A 315 16.82 -12.96 -36.17
C LEU A 315 15.70 -13.49 -35.29
N GLN A 316 14.54 -13.78 -35.86
CA GLN A 316 13.36 -14.26 -35.16
C GLN A 316 13.17 -15.75 -35.43
N LEU A 317 12.93 -16.55 -34.39
CA LEU A 317 12.57 -17.96 -34.52
C LEU A 317 11.06 -18.11 -34.41
N GLY A 318 10.45 -18.50 -35.52
CA GLY A 318 9.01 -18.52 -35.72
C GLY A 318 8.45 -17.18 -36.21
N ASP A 319 7.19 -17.20 -36.64
CA ASP A 319 6.43 -16.03 -37.13
C ASP A 319 5.11 -15.84 -36.37
N GLY A 320 4.99 -16.44 -35.19
CA GLY A 320 3.76 -16.44 -34.38
C GLY A 320 2.70 -17.46 -34.82
N THR A 321 2.86 -18.08 -36.00
CA THR A 321 1.97 -19.14 -36.51
C THR A 321 2.70 -20.47 -36.71
N THR A 322 3.95 -20.42 -37.16
CA THR A 322 4.82 -21.56 -37.43
C THR A 322 6.13 -21.35 -36.68
N ASN A 323 6.54 -22.36 -35.90
CA ASN A 323 7.80 -22.28 -35.15
C ASN A 323 9.02 -22.44 -36.07
N GLY A 324 10.11 -21.80 -35.69
CA GLY A 324 11.46 -22.03 -36.22
C GLY A 324 12.33 -22.86 -35.27
N SER A 325 13.53 -23.22 -35.72
CA SER A 325 14.55 -23.87 -34.89
C SER A 325 15.96 -23.46 -35.29
N ILE A 326 16.89 -23.42 -34.34
CA ILE A 326 18.34 -23.39 -34.64
C ILE A 326 18.97 -24.64 -34.04
N SER A 327 19.87 -25.28 -34.77
CA SER A 327 20.68 -26.39 -34.28
C SER A 327 22.13 -25.90 -34.13
N GLY A 328 22.57 -25.61 -32.91
CA GLY A 328 23.92 -25.13 -32.61
C GLY A 328 23.94 -23.79 -31.84
N ASP A 329 25.14 -23.30 -31.58
CA ASP A 329 25.37 -22.06 -30.83
C ASP A 329 25.01 -20.81 -31.64
N VAL A 330 24.66 -19.73 -30.94
CA VAL A 330 24.36 -18.43 -31.51
C VAL A 330 25.31 -17.37 -30.93
N ALA A 331 26.02 -16.66 -31.81
CA ALA A 331 26.75 -15.45 -31.45
C ALA A 331 25.88 -14.23 -31.75
N ASP A 332 25.17 -13.71 -30.75
CA ASP A 332 24.24 -12.59 -30.85
C ASP A 332 24.88 -11.26 -30.42
N ASN A 333 25.03 -10.34 -31.38
CA ASN A 333 25.46 -8.95 -31.15
C ASN A 333 24.37 -7.94 -31.50
N ALA A 334 23.12 -8.37 -31.67
CA ALA A 334 21.98 -7.49 -31.90
C ALA A 334 20.73 -8.01 -31.20
N THR A 335 19.86 -8.75 -31.90
CA THR A 335 18.66 -9.33 -31.31
C THR A 335 18.37 -10.73 -31.84
N LEU A 336 18.26 -11.68 -30.92
CA LEU A 336 17.61 -12.97 -31.14
C LEU A 336 16.20 -12.95 -30.53
N ALA A 337 15.17 -13.06 -31.37
CA ALA A 337 13.77 -13.08 -30.94
C ALA A 337 13.16 -14.47 -31.09
N PHE A 338 12.23 -14.82 -30.20
CA PHE A 338 11.47 -16.06 -30.21
C PHE A 338 9.98 -15.71 -30.31
N ASP A 339 9.35 -16.16 -31.39
CA ASP A 339 7.92 -15.96 -31.67
C ASP A 339 7.20 -17.30 -31.82
N PRO A 340 7.18 -18.15 -30.77
CA PRO A 340 6.48 -19.43 -30.82
C PRO A 340 4.97 -19.21 -30.91
N ALA A 341 4.30 -20.02 -31.74
CA ALA A 341 2.85 -20.03 -31.86
C ALA A 341 2.16 -20.51 -30.58
N SER A 342 0.92 -20.08 -30.36
CA SER A 342 0.12 -20.49 -29.20
C SER A 342 0.02 -22.01 -29.09
N GLY A 343 0.31 -22.57 -27.92
CA GLY A 343 0.29 -24.02 -27.65
C GLY A 343 1.49 -24.79 -28.20
N MET A 344 2.45 -24.12 -28.86
CA MET A 344 3.68 -24.72 -29.38
C MET A 344 4.88 -24.35 -28.52
N MET A 345 5.97 -25.11 -28.69
CA MET A 345 7.23 -24.93 -27.96
C MET A 345 8.42 -24.78 -28.92
N ILE A 346 9.35 -23.87 -28.62
CA ILE A 346 10.69 -23.82 -29.20
C ILE A 346 11.70 -24.14 -28.10
N THR A 347 12.61 -25.08 -28.35
CA THR A 347 13.71 -25.40 -27.43
C THR A 347 15.03 -24.94 -28.03
N ALA A 348 15.72 -24.01 -27.37
CA ALA A 348 17.07 -23.57 -27.74
C ALA A 348 18.09 -24.15 -26.76
N SER A 349 18.83 -25.16 -27.22
CA SER A 349 19.82 -25.89 -26.42
C SER A 349 21.26 -25.42 -26.62
N GLY A 350 21.57 -24.73 -27.72
CA GLY A 350 22.88 -24.14 -27.98
C GLY A 350 23.16 -22.94 -27.08
N ALA A 351 24.45 -22.63 -26.89
CA ALA A 351 24.87 -21.45 -26.14
C ALA A 351 24.62 -20.18 -26.97
N ILE A 352 24.00 -19.18 -26.34
CA ILE A 352 23.81 -17.83 -26.89
C ILE A 352 24.84 -16.91 -26.23
N SER A 353 25.67 -16.26 -27.02
CA SER A 353 26.79 -15.41 -26.58
C SER A 353 26.77 -14.04 -27.25
N GLY A 354 27.62 -13.10 -26.82
CA GLY A 354 27.80 -11.80 -27.49
C GLY A 354 27.18 -10.62 -26.73
N THR A 355 26.99 -9.49 -27.41
CA THR A 355 26.51 -8.22 -26.79
C THR A 355 25.01 -7.96 -26.98
N GLY A 356 24.33 -8.83 -27.72
CA GLY A 356 22.93 -8.70 -28.10
C GLY A 356 21.92 -9.04 -26.99
N GLN A 357 20.66 -8.94 -27.36
CA GLN A 357 19.49 -9.12 -26.49
C GLN A 357 18.65 -10.32 -26.94
N VAL A 358 18.11 -11.06 -25.98
CA VAL A 358 17.11 -12.11 -26.25
C VAL A 358 15.70 -11.58 -26.00
N GLN A 359 14.76 -11.85 -26.89
CA GLN A 359 13.36 -11.47 -26.75
C GLN A 359 12.40 -12.65 -26.88
N GLN A 360 11.53 -12.87 -25.89
CA GLN A 360 10.35 -13.72 -26.02
C GLN A 360 9.17 -12.83 -26.40
N ILE A 361 8.66 -12.99 -27.63
CA ILE A 361 7.57 -12.15 -28.18
C ILE A 361 6.34 -12.96 -28.59
N GLY A 362 6.47 -14.27 -28.77
CA GLY A 362 5.36 -15.15 -29.13
C GLY A 362 4.53 -15.62 -27.94
N THR A 363 3.33 -16.10 -28.23
CA THR A 363 2.35 -16.53 -27.24
C THR A 363 2.57 -17.95 -26.72
N GLY A 364 3.40 -18.75 -27.40
CA GLY A 364 3.81 -20.09 -26.99
C GLY A 364 4.91 -20.12 -25.92
N VAL A 365 5.60 -21.25 -25.85
CA VAL A 365 6.68 -21.50 -24.87
C VAL A 365 8.04 -21.51 -25.56
N THR A 366 9.02 -20.80 -25.00
CA THR A 366 10.43 -20.96 -25.35
C THR A 366 11.18 -21.55 -24.18
N VAL A 367 11.93 -22.63 -24.40
CA VAL A 367 12.81 -23.26 -23.41
C VAL A 367 14.25 -22.89 -23.73
N LEU A 368 14.92 -22.14 -22.85
CA LEU A 368 16.37 -21.92 -22.92
C LEU A 368 17.05 -22.90 -21.98
N SER A 369 17.77 -23.87 -22.54
CA SER A 369 18.50 -24.87 -21.75
C SER A 369 20.02 -24.75 -21.87
N GLY A 370 20.53 -23.95 -22.81
CA GLY A 370 21.95 -23.68 -22.98
C GLY A 370 22.55 -22.80 -21.86
N VAL A 371 23.87 -22.86 -21.71
CA VAL A 371 24.62 -21.92 -20.85
C VAL A 371 24.90 -20.66 -21.67
N ASN A 372 24.21 -19.57 -21.35
CA ASN A 372 24.20 -18.37 -22.15
C ASN A 372 25.08 -17.27 -21.52
N THR A 373 25.74 -16.48 -22.37
CA THR A 373 26.69 -15.43 -21.97
C THR A 373 26.42 -14.08 -22.65
N TYR A 374 25.31 -13.94 -23.38
CA TYR A 374 24.92 -12.65 -23.95
C TYR A 374 24.75 -11.59 -22.86
N THR A 375 25.20 -10.36 -23.13
CA THR A 375 25.25 -9.31 -22.10
C THR A 375 24.15 -8.26 -22.22
N GLY A 376 23.38 -8.25 -23.32
CA GLY A 376 22.31 -7.29 -23.48
C GLY A 376 21.22 -7.46 -22.42
N GLY A 377 20.80 -8.70 -22.14
CA GLY A 377 19.66 -8.99 -21.29
C GLY A 377 18.54 -9.72 -22.02
N THR A 378 17.41 -9.89 -21.33
CA THR A 378 16.28 -10.69 -21.78
C THR A 378 14.98 -9.92 -21.60
N THR A 379 14.20 -9.80 -22.67
CA THR A 379 12.85 -9.20 -22.63
C THR A 379 11.77 -10.28 -22.83
N ILE A 380 10.73 -10.28 -22.01
CA ILE A 380 9.61 -11.23 -22.05
C ILE A 380 8.31 -10.44 -22.23
N SER A 381 7.88 -10.33 -23.48
CA SER A 381 6.73 -9.50 -23.89
C SER A 381 5.43 -10.29 -23.96
N ALA A 382 5.48 -11.60 -24.25
CA ALA A 382 4.31 -12.47 -24.32
C ALA A 382 4.69 -13.93 -24.00
N GLY A 383 3.69 -14.80 -23.87
CA GLY A 383 3.89 -16.24 -23.69
C GLY A 383 4.75 -16.59 -22.48
N THR A 384 5.50 -17.68 -22.59
CA THR A 384 6.34 -18.22 -21.50
C THR A 384 7.77 -18.43 -21.94
N LEU A 385 8.71 -17.84 -21.21
CA LEU A 385 10.12 -18.22 -21.24
C LEU A 385 10.40 -19.18 -20.08
N GLN A 386 10.78 -20.42 -20.39
CA GLN A 386 11.11 -21.46 -19.42
C GLN A 386 12.62 -21.65 -19.27
N VAL A 387 13.07 -21.69 -18.02
CA VAL A 387 14.48 -21.90 -17.63
C VAL A 387 14.61 -22.83 -16.43
N SER A 388 15.80 -23.41 -16.25
CA SER A 388 16.15 -24.24 -15.09
C SER A 388 17.41 -23.76 -14.35
N ALA A 389 18.11 -22.75 -14.87
CA ALA A 389 19.26 -22.12 -14.22
C ALA A 389 19.36 -20.63 -14.59
N ASP A 390 19.96 -19.81 -13.71
CA ASP A 390 20.20 -18.38 -13.98
C ASP A 390 21.08 -18.14 -15.23
N SER A 391 22.02 -19.06 -15.51
CA SER A 391 22.87 -19.01 -16.71
C SER A 391 22.10 -19.24 -18.01
N ASN A 392 20.85 -19.71 -17.97
CA ASN A 392 19.99 -19.73 -19.16
C ASN A 392 19.57 -18.32 -19.61
N LEU A 393 19.65 -17.31 -18.73
CA LEU A 393 19.23 -15.93 -18.99
C LEU A 393 20.38 -15.00 -19.43
N GLY A 394 21.54 -15.55 -19.80
CA GLY A 394 22.70 -14.77 -20.27
C GLY A 394 23.68 -14.40 -19.15
N ALA A 395 24.49 -13.35 -19.34
CA ALA A 395 25.40 -12.86 -18.30
C ALA A 395 24.61 -12.15 -17.18
N SER A 396 24.97 -12.34 -15.90
CA SER A 396 24.22 -11.81 -14.74
C SER A 396 24.06 -10.28 -14.68
N THR A 397 24.85 -9.53 -15.46
CA THR A 397 24.72 -8.08 -15.64
C THR A 397 23.63 -7.68 -16.64
N GLY A 398 23.14 -8.60 -17.48
CA GLY A 398 22.03 -8.39 -18.41
C GLY A 398 20.70 -8.32 -17.66
N ALA A 399 19.96 -7.23 -17.84
CA ALA A 399 18.69 -7.00 -17.16
C ALA A 399 17.58 -7.94 -17.66
N LEU A 400 16.55 -8.12 -16.83
CA LEU A 400 15.27 -8.72 -17.23
C LEU A 400 14.23 -7.62 -17.44
N ALA A 401 13.45 -7.71 -18.50
CA ALA A 401 12.33 -6.81 -18.74
C ALA A 401 11.07 -7.61 -19.06
N PHE A 402 9.95 -7.27 -18.41
CA PHE A 402 8.64 -7.85 -18.68
C PHE A 402 7.71 -6.82 -19.29
N ASN A 403 6.87 -7.23 -20.24
CA ASN A 403 5.77 -6.41 -20.74
C ASN A 403 4.53 -7.27 -21.06
N GLY A 404 4.15 -8.14 -20.12
CA GLY A 404 3.00 -9.04 -20.20
C GLY A 404 3.33 -10.54 -20.26
N GLY A 405 4.60 -10.91 -20.40
CA GLY A 405 5.02 -12.32 -20.49
C GLY A 405 5.26 -13.02 -19.15
N THR A 406 5.59 -14.32 -19.23
CA THR A 406 5.83 -15.20 -18.08
C THR A 406 7.25 -15.75 -18.08
N LEU A 407 7.92 -15.68 -16.93
CA LEU A 407 9.15 -16.44 -16.65
C LEU A 407 8.76 -17.69 -15.85
N ASN A 408 8.89 -18.87 -16.47
CA ASN A 408 8.69 -20.16 -15.82
C ASN A 408 10.04 -20.72 -15.34
N THR A 409 10.18 -20.96 -14.04
CA THR A 409 11.37 -21.57 -13.45
C THR A 409 11.06 -22.97 -12.95
N THR A 410 11.82 -23.94 -13.44
CA THR A 410 11.61 -25.38 -13.18
C THR A 410 12.57 -25.98 -12.14
N ALA A 411 13.49 -25.18 -11.61
CA ALA A 411 14.43 -25.59 -10.59
C ALA A 411 14.76 -24.42 -9.64
N THR A 412 15.36 -24.73 -8.50
CA THR A 412 15.75 -23.73 -7.50
C THR A 412 17.05 -23.03 -7.90
N PHE A 413 17.02 -21.71 -7.99
CA PHE A 413 18.21 -20.88 -8.21
C PHE A 413 17.98 -19.41 -7.78
N ALA A 414 19.05 -18.62 -7.77
CA ALA A 414 19.01 -17.19 -7.48
C ALA A 414 19.45 -16.37 -8.70
N SER A 415 18.86 -15.19 -8.87
CA SER A 415 19.24 -14.21 -9.89
C SER A 415 19.46 -12.84 -9.26
N SER A 416 20.59 -12.20 -9.57
CA SER A 416 20.91 -10.83 -9.13
C SER A 416 20.55 -9.75 -10.16
N ARG A 417 19.84 -10.13 -11.23
CA ARG A 417 19.51 -9.23 -12.35
C ARG A 417 18.52 -8.16 -11.91
N ALA A 418 18.80 -6.92 -12.28
CA ALA A 418 17.79 -5.87 -12.23
C ALA A 418 16.62 -6.26 -13.15
N THR A 419 15.40 -6.12 -12.65
CA THR A 419 14.18 -6.50 -13.36
C THR A 419 13.26 -5.30 -13.51
N THR A 420 12.71 -5.09 -14.71
CA THR A 420 11.74 -4.02 -14.98
C THR A 420 10.40 -4.60 -15.40
N LEU A 421 9.32 -4.20 -14.73
CA LEU A 421 7.94 -4.51 -15.08
C LEU A 421 7.35 -3.33 -15.88
N GLY A 422 7.24 -3.50 -17.20
CA GLY A 422 6.57 -2.57 -18.11
C GLY A 422 5.07 -2.49 -17.83
N THR A 423 4.33 -1.66 -18.57
CA THR A 423 2.90 -1.42 -18.31
C THR A 423 2.04 -2.68 -18.44
N GLY A 424 2.47 -3.68 -19.20
CA GLY A 424 1.81 -5.00 -19.27
C GLY A 424 2.02 -5.89 -18.03
N GLY A 425 2.88 -5.50 -17.09
CA GLY A 425 3.26 -6.31 -15.93
C GLY A 425 4.19 -7.47 -16.28
N GLY A 426 4.42 -8.36 -15.31
CA GLY A 426 5.20 -9.58 -15.50
C GLY A 426 4.73 -10.72 -14.61
N THR A 427 4.81 -11.94 -15.13
CA THR A 427 4.42 -13.15 -14.40
C THR A 427 5.64 -13.99 -14.06
N PHE A 428 5.77 -14.35 -12.78
CA PHE A 428 6.71 -15.33 -12.28
C PHE A 428 5.95 -16.62 -12.00
N ASP A 429 6.28 -17.67 -12.74
CA ASP A 429 5.72 -19.00 -12.63
C ASP A 429 6.78 -19.93 -12.03
N VAL A 430 6.65 -20.24 -10.74
CA VAL A 430 7.66 -21.00 -10.00
C VAL A 430 7.11 -22.40 -9.72
N SER A 431 7.73 -23.40 -10.34
CA SER A 431 7.28 -24.79 -10.29
C SER A 431 7.19 -25.34 -8.86
N PRO A 432 6.34 -26.36 -8.60
CA PRO A 432 6.15 -26.93 -7.27
C PRO A 432 7.47 -27.35 -6.62
N SER A 433 7.60 -27.11 -5.31
CA SER A 433 8.78 -27.47 -4.51
C SER A 433 10.10 -26.82 -4.95
N THR A 434 10.05 -25.75 -5.75
CA THR A 434 11.23 -24.96 -6.15
C THR A 434 11.18 -23.54 -5.58
N THR A 435 12.33 -22.86 -5.55
CA THR A 435 12.44 -21.47 -5.12
C THR A 435 13.23 -20.64 -6.14
N LEU A 436 12.62 -19.55 -6.62
CA LEU A 436 13.32 -18.51 -7.36
C LEU A 436 13.64 -17.36 -6.40
N THR A 437 14.93 -17.10 -6.19
CA THR A 437 15.39 -15.92 -5.42
C THR A 437 15.73 -14.78 -6.36
N MET A 438 15.01 -13.67 -6.24
CA MET A 438 15.29 -12.41 -6.95
C MET A 438 16.01 -11.44 -6.01
N GLY A 439 17.32 -11.31 -6.19
CA GLY A 439 18.16 -10.40 -5.40
C GLY A 439 18.44 -9.05 -6.04
N GLY A 440 18.20 -8.91 -7.34
CA GLY A 440 18.21 -7.61 -8.01
C GLY A 440 16.90 -6.85 -7.78
N VAL A 441 16.96 -5.52 -7.82
CA VAL A 441 15.77 -4.65 -7.67
C VAL A 441 14.77 -4.91 -8.80
N ILE A 442 13.51 -5.16 -8.46
CA ILE A 442 12.36 -5.14 -9.36
C ILE A 442 11.76 -3.72 -9.36
N SER A 443 11.63 -3.12 -10.54
CA SER A 443 11.15 -1.74 -10.73
C SER A 443 10.10 -1.64 -11.84
N GLY A 444 9.51 -0.46 -12.05
CA GLY A 444 8.60 -0.20 -13.18
C GLY A 444 7.13 -0.02 -12.78
N ALA A 445 6.30 0.40 -13.75
CA ALA A 445 4.90 0.73 -13.49
C ALA A 445 3.97 -0.49 -13.45
N GLY A 446 4.42 -1.63 -13.98
CA GLY A 446 3.62 -2.86 -14.11
C GLY A 446 3.38 -3.61 -12.81
N ALA A 447 2.36 -4.47 -12.84
CA ALA A 447 2.06 -5.39 -11.75
C ALA A 447 2.97 -6.62 -11.77
N LEU A 448 3.28 -7.16 -10.58
CA LEU A 448 3.92 -8.46 -10.42
C LEU A 448 2.84 -9.52 -10.20
N THR A 449 2.86 -10.60 -10.99
CA THR A 449 2.00 -11.77 -10.78
C THR A 449 2.85 -12.98 -10.43
N LYS A 450 2.55 -13.63 -9.29
CA LYS A 450 3.13 -14.91 -8.88
C LYS A 450 2.09 -16.02 -9.07
N ILE A 451 2.43 -17.03 -9.87
CA ILE A 451 1.59 -18.22 -10.10
C ILE A 451 2.33 -19.51 -9.71
N ASP A 452 1.57 -20.62 -9.72
CA ASP A 452 1.99 -21.97 -9.32
C ASP A 452 2.47 -22.04 -7.85
N SER A 453 2.72 -23.25 -7.34
CA SER A 453 2.85 -23.57 -5.92
C SER A 453 4.25 -23.37 -5.34
N GLY A 454 5.27 -23.07 -6.16
CA GLY A 454 6.62 -22.78 -5.69
C GLY A 454 6.76 -21.43 -4.98
N THR A 455 7.98 -21.11 -4.54
CA THR A 455 8.29 -19.89 -3.78
C THR A 455 9.00 -18.86 -4.64
N LEU A 456 8.48 -17.63 -4.70
CA LEU A 456 9.23 -16.46 -5.17
C LEU A 456 9.76 -15.71 -3.96
N LEU A 457 11.09 -15.66 -3.81
CA LEU A 457 11.77 -14.95 -2.74
C LEU A 457 12.33 -13.63 -3.27
N LEU A 458 11.80 -12.52 -2.76
CA LEU A 458 12.26 -11.17 -3.08
C LEU A 458 13.21 -10.68 -1.98
N THR A 459 14.49 -10.52 -2.30
CA THR A 459 15.49 -9.97 -1.36
C THR A 459 16.01 -8.58 -1.77
N GLY A 460 15.68 -8.13 -2.99
CA GLY A 460 15.94 -6.77 -3.44
C GLY A 460 15.00 -5.73 -2.79
N ALA A 461 15.43 -4.47 -2.74
CA ALA A 461 14.58 -3.34 -2.36
C ALA A 461 13.72 -2.92 -3.57
N ASP A 462 12.60 -3.61 -3.76
CA ASP A 462 11.75 -3.44 -4.93
C ASP A 462 10.98 -2.12 -4.94
N THR A 463 10.81 -1.53 -6.14
CA THR A 463 10.25 -0.17 -6.35
C THR A 463 9.13 -0.12 -7.39
N TYR A 464 8.67 -1.27 -7.90
CA TYR A 464 7.56 -1.31 -8.85
C TYR A 464 6.25 -0.81 -8.23
N SER A 465 5.34 -0.24 -9.02
CA SER A 465 4.13 0.42 -8.52
C SER A 465 2.80 -0.25 -8.88
N GLY A 466 2.78 -1.25 -9.78
CA GLY A 466 1.55 -1.86 -10.29
C GLY A 466 0.84 -2.84 -9.35
N GLY A 467 1.32 -2.99 -8.11
CA GLY A 467 0.82 -3.95 -7.12
C GLY A 467 1.27 -5.39 -7.38
N THR A 468 0.88 -6.29 -6.48
CA THR A 468 1.29 -7.70 -6.50
C THR A 468 0.08 -8.62 -6.42
N THR A 469 0.01 -9.61 -7.31
CA THR A 469 -1.02 -10.67 -7.29
C THR A 469 -0.36 -12.02 -7.05
N ILE A 470 -0.81 -12.74 -6.02
CA ILE A 470 -0.34 -14.11 -5.71
C ILE A 470 -1.49 -15.09 -5.98
N SER A 471 -1.53 -15.63 -7.19
CA SER A 471 -2.56 -16.61 -7.60
C SER A 471 -2.26 -18.03 -7.10
N GLY A 472 -1.04 -18.28 -6.62
CA GLY A 472 -0.61 -19.55 -6.03
C GLY A 472 0.77 -19.50 -5.38
N GLY A 473 1.02 -20.44 -4.48
CA GLY A 473 2.30 -20.62 -3.80
C GLY A 473 2.61 -19.54 -2.77
N THR A 474 3.91 -19.29 -2.58
CA THR A 474 4.43 -18.39 -1.55
C THR A 474 5.16 -17.22 -2.18
N LEU A 475 4.80 -15.99 -1.76
CA LEU A 475 5.66 -14.82 -1.89
C LEU A 475 6.44 -14.65 -0.58
N GLN A 476 7.75 -14.79 -0.65
CA GLN A 476 8.62 -14.60 0.50
C GLN A 476 9.28 -13.23 0.41
N LEU A 477 9.10 -12.44 1.45
CA LEU A 477 9.71 -11.11 1.59
C LEU A 477 10.99 -11.24 2.43
N GLY A 478 12.08 -10.69 1.91
CA GLY A 478 13.29 -10.37 2.67
C GLY A 478 13.17 -8.97 3.30
N ASP A 479 14.28 -8.23 3.38
CA ASP A 479 14.34 -6.87 3.92
C ASP A 479 13.74 -5.78 2.97
N GLY A 480 13.18 -6.19 1.82
CA GLY A 480 12.57 -5.31 0.83
C GLY A 480 11.09 -5.04 1.11
N ALA A 481 10.64 -3.80 0.85
CA ALA A 481 9.23 -3.42 0.90
C ALA A 481 8.53 -3.71 -0.43
N THR A 482 7.28 -4.19 -0.41
CA THR A 482 6.41 -4.17 -1.60
C THR A 482 5.69 -2.83 -1.65
N ASN A 483 5.87 -2.08 -2.73
CA ASN A 483 5.22 -0.79 -2.92
C ASN A 483 3.86 -1.00 -3.62
N GLY A 484 2.80 -1.27 -2.85
CA GLY A 484 1.44 -1.46 -3.36
C GLY A 484 0.63 -2.50 -2.59
N GLY A 485 -0.65 -2.65 -2.96
CA GLY A 485 -1.51 -3.70 -2.40
C GLY A 485 -1.15 -5.09 -2.94
N ILE A 486 -1.16 -6.09 -2.06
CA ILE A 486 -1.01 -7.52 -2.36
C ILE A 486 -2.40 -8.17 -2.36
N SER A 487 -2.72 -8.94 -3.39
CA SER A 487 -4.01 -9.62 -3.54
C SER A 487 -3.85 -11.08 -4.00
N GLY A 488 -4.94 -11.86 -4.00
CA GLY A 488 -4.96 -13.24 -4.49
C GLY A 488 -5.21 -14.30 -3.41
N THR A 489 -4.91 -15.56 -3.71
CA THR A 489 -5.19 -16.71 -2.84
C THR A 489 -3.95 -17.30 -2.16
N GLY A 490 -2.75 -16.89 -2.59
CA GLY A 490 -1.49 -17.37 -2.04
C GLY A 490 -1.12 -16.77 -0.68
N GLN A 491 0.06 -17.17 -0.19
CA GLN A 491 0.57 -16.80 1.14
C GLN A 491 1.73 -15.81 1.07
N VAL A 492 1.89 -15.02 2.13
CA VAL A 492 3.07 -14.18 2.35
C VAL A 492 3.91 -14.75 3.49
N GLN A 493 5.23 -14.82 3.33
CA GLN A 493 6.14 -15.25 4.39
C GLN A 493 7.27 -14.24 4.63
N GLN A 494 7.50 -13.88 5.89
CA GLN A 494 8.63 -13.09 6.34
C GLN A 494 9.76 -14.02 6.81
N LEU A 495 10.92 -13.93 6.17
CA LEU A 495 12.14 -14.67 6.54
C LEU A 495 13.39 -13.77 6.65
N GLY A 496 13.30 -12.49 6.27
CA GLY A 496 14.37 -11.51 6.50
C GLY A 496 14.62 -11.33 8.00
N THR A 497 15.87 -11.18 8.41
CA THR A 497 16.21 -10.97 9.82
C THR A 497 16.01 -9.50 10.25
N GLY A 498 15.78 -8.58 9.31
CA GLY A 498 15.46 -7.19 9.58
C GLY A 498 13.98 -6.95 9.88
N THR A 499 13.57 -5.69 9.77
CA THR A 499 12.17 -5.27 9.86
C THR A 499 11.59 -5.07 8.47
N THR A 500 10.55 -5.83 8.14
CA THR A 500 9.78 -5.66 6.89
C THR A 500 8.47 -4.96 7.21
N VAL A 501 8.18 -3.87 6.50
CA VAL A 501 6.99 -3.06 6.74
C VAL A 501 5.94 -3.33 5.66
N LEU A 502 4.75 -3.76 6.05
CA LEU A 502 3.58 -3.81 5.19
C LEU A 502 2.67 -2.62 5.49
N SER A 503 2.54 -1.74 4.48
CA SER A 503 1.74 -0.52 4.55
C SER A 503 0.56 -0.46 3.60
N GLY A 504 0.54 -1.32 2.58
CA GLY A 504 -0.60 -1.47 1.68
C GLY A 504 -1.84 -2.01 2.40
N VAL A 505 -3.01 -1.73 1.81
CA VAL A 505 -4.24 -2.47 2.12
C VAL A 505 -4.20 -3.75 1.29
N ASN A 506 -4.04 -4.90 1.96
CA ASN A 506 -3.85 -6.18 1.30
C ASN A 506 -5.10 -7.06 1.44
N THR A 507 -5.43 -7.82 0.39
CA THR A 507 -6.65 -8.64 0.32
C THR A 507 -6.36 -10.11 0.00
N TYR A 508 -5.10 -10.55 0.10
CA TYR A 508 -4.76 -11.95 -0.10
C TYR A 508 -5.30 -12.83 1.03
N THR A 509 -5.71 -14.05 0.69
CA THR A 509 -6.47 -14.91 1.61
C THR A 509 -5.67 -16.08 2.19
N GLY A 510 -4.51 -16.42 1.60
CA GLY A 510 -3.73 -17.59 2.02
C GLY A 510 -3.07 -17.48 3.40
N GLY A 511 -3.02 -16.28 3.98
CA GLY A 511 -2.43 -16.01 5.29
C GLY A 511 -1.00 -15.48 5.21
N THR A 512 -0.48 -15.10 6.38
CA THR A 512 0.86 -14.53 6.56
C THR A 512 1.63 -15.33 7.59
N THR A 513 2.88 -15.68 7.33
CA THR A 513 3.74 -16.36 8.30
C THR A 513 4.98 -15.53 8.59
N VAL A 514 5.32 -15.36 9.87
CA VAL A 514 6.55 -14.70 10.32
C VAL A 514 7.48 -15.77 10.88
N ASN A 515 8.56 -16.09 10.17
CA ASN A 515 9.52 -17.13 10.57
C ASN A 515 10.85 -16.55 11.09
N ALA A 516 11.18 -15.31 10.76
CA ALA A 516 12.37 -14.61 11.24
C ALA A 516 12.16 -13.08 11.20
N GLY A 517 12.98 -12.34 11.93
CA GLY A 517 12.92 -10.88 11.98
C GLY A 517 11.57 -10.33 12.43
N THR A 518 11.33 -9.05 12.19
CA THR A 518 10.08 -8.37 12.58
C THR A 518 9.23 -8.06 11.35
N LEU A 519 7.97 -8.49 11.35
CA LEU A 519 6.97 -8.00 10.40
C LEU A 519 6.19 -6.85 11.04
N GLN A 520 6.31 -5.64 10.52
CA GLN A 520 5.59 -4.46 10.99
C GLN A 520 4.37 -4.18 10.11
N LEU A 521 3.20 -4.08 10.75
CA LEU A 521 1.93 -3.74 10.12
C LEU A 521 1.53 -2.31 10.48
N THR A 522 1.23 -1.49 9.47
CA THR A 522 0.82 -0.09 9.70
C THR A 522 -0.68 0.16 9.58
N ASN A 523 -1.46 -0.87 9.27
CA ASN A 523 -2.91 -0.86 9.25
C ASN A 523 -3.51 -2.27 9.41
N GLY A 524 -4.81 -2.35 9.68
CA GLY A 524 -5.53 -3.60 9.97
C GLY A 524 -5.70 -4.57 8.80
N SER A 525 -5.41 -4.16 7.57
CA SER A 525 -5.48 -5.00 6.37
C SER A 525 -4.10 -5.32 5.80
N ALA A 526 -3.03 -4.89 6.47
CA ALA A 526 -1.67 -5.04 5.96
C ALA A 526 -1.22 -6.51 5.87
N ALA A 527 -1.79 -7.43 6.67
CA ALA A 527 -1.45 -8.85 6.63
C ALA A 527 -2.42 -9.71 5.80
N GLY A 528 -3.25 -9.10 4.95
CA GLY A 528 -4.31 -9.80 4.23
C GLY A 528 -5.45 -10.23 5.15
N THR A 529 -6.29 -11.17 4.71
CA THR A 529 -7.46 -11.63 5.48
C THR A 529 -7.30 -13.02 6.11
N GLY A 530 -6.23 -13.74 5.77
CA GLY A 530 -5.94 -15.06 6.32
C GLY A 530 -5.36 -15.01 7.74
N THR A 531 -5.10 -16.19 8.31
CA THR A 531 -4.40 -16.34 9.60
C THR A 531 -2.99 -15.75 9.51
N VAL A 532 -2.57 -15.06 10.57
CA VAL A 532 -1.19 -14.60 10.78
C VAL A 532 -0.51 -15.57 11.75
N THR A 533 0.50 -16.31 11.27
CA THR A 533 1.23 -17.29 12.08
C THR A 533 2.60 -16.73 12.47
N VAL A 534 2.83 -16.53 13.76
CA VAL A 534 4.10 -15.99 14.30
C VAL A 534 4.94 -17.14 14.83
N ASN A 535 5.89 -17.60 14.04
CA ASN A 535 6.78 -18.75 14.30
C ASN A 535 8.21 -18.31 14.66
N THR A 536 8.35 -17.19 15.35
CA THR A 536 9.63 -16.72 15.88
C THR A 536 9.84 -17.21 17.32
N THR A 537 11.04 -17.02 17.85
CA THR A 537 11.36 -17.37 19.24
C THR A 537 10.62 -16.43 20.21
N ALA A 538 9.89 -16.99 21.18
CA ALA A 538 9.23 -16.21 22.22
C ALA A 538 10.25 -15.46 23.09
N GLY A 539 9.93 -14.23 23.48
CA GLY A 539 10.77 -13.35 24.30
C GLY A 539 11.94 -12.68 23.56
N ASP A 540 12.05 -12.84 22.23
CA ASP A 540 13.04 -12.14 21.42
C ASP A 540 12.46 -10.84 20.84
N ALA A 541 12.82 -9.70 21.44
CA ALA A 541 12.34 -8.37 21.04
C ALA A 541 12.79 -7.93 19.63
N THR A 542 13.69 -8.67 18.97
CA THR A 542 14.13 -8.36 17.59
C THR A 542 13.29 -9.07 16.53
N GLN A 543 12.38 -9.96 16.95
CA GLN A 543 11.59 -10.78 16.05
C GLN A 543 10.10 -10.82 16.41
N GLY A 544 9.26 -11.20 15.45
CA GLY A 544 7.82 -11.39 15.65
C GLY A 544 6.97 -10.39 14.88
N LEU A 545 5.76 -10.15 15.38
CA LEU A 545 4.78 -9.26 14.76
C LEU A 545 4.74 -7.92 15.48
N ASN A 546 4.87 -6.81 14.75
CA ASN A 546 4.76 -5.46 15.31
C ASN A 546 3.54 -4.73 14.74
N LEU A 547 2.60 -4.33 15.61
CA LEU A 547 1.39 -3.59 15.28
C LEU A 547 1.60 -2.09 15.53
N ASP A 548 2.06 -1.38 14.50
CA ASP A 548 2.40 0.04 14.55
C ASP A 548 1.50 0.84 13.60
N PHE A 549 0.22 0.95 13.97
CA PHE A 549 -0.79 1.51 13.08
C PHE A 549 -0.60 3.02 12.96
N ALA A 550 -0.54 3.51 11.72
CA ALA A 550 -0.40 4.94 11.44
C ALA A 550 -1.71 5.74 11.68
N SER A 551 -2.85 5.04 11.69
CA SER A 551 -4.18 5.62 11.90
C SER A 551 -5.09 4.67 12.68
N ALA A 552 -6.13 5.21 13.31
CA ALA A 552 -7.13 4.45 14.06
C ALA A 552 -7.65 3.24 13.27
N GLY A 553 -7.56 2.04 13.85
CA GLY A 553 -7.97 0.82 13.17
C GLY A 553 -8.01 -0.43 14.05
N THR A 554 -8.64 -1.47 13.52
CA THR A 554 -8.83 -2.77 14.18
C THR A 554 -7.90 -3.79 13.55
N PHE A 555 -7.20 -4.57 14.39
CA PHE A 555 -6.51 -5.79 13.96
C PHE A 555 -7.44 -6.99 14.14
N ALA A 556 -7.94 -7.54 13.03
CA ALA A 556 -8.99 -8.58 13.03
C ALA A 556 -8.49 -9.97 12.60
N ASN A 557 -7.24 -10.09 12.15
CA ASN A 557 -6.68 -11.39 11.76
C ASN A 557 -6.61 -12.34 12.95
N THR A 558 -6.93 -13.62 12.69
CA THR A 558 -6.61 -14.71 13.62
C THR A 558 -5.10 -14.87 13.71
N LEU A 559 -4.57 -14.93 14.93
CA LEU A 559 -3.18 -15.26 15.22
C LEU A 559 -3.01 -16.73 15.56
N ALA A 560 -1.86 -17.29 15.18
CA ALA A 560 -1.38 -18.62 15.55
C ALA A 560 0.14 -18.59 15.77
N GLY A 561 0.70 -19.64 16.36
CA GLY A 561 2.13 -19.73 16.66
C GLY A 561 2.49 -19.21 18.06
N SER A 562 3.79 -19.08 18.31
CA SER A 562 4.37 -18.87 19.65
C SER A 562 5.33 -17.68 19.75
N GLY A 563 5.66 -17.02 18.65
CA GLY A 563 6.53 -15.84 18.68
C GLY A 563 5.81 -14.60 19.17
N ASP A 564 6.54 -13.56 19.55
CA ASP A 564 5.98 -12.38 20.21
C ASP A 564 5.16 -11.48 19.26
N THR A 565 4.13 -10.83 19.82
CA THR A 565 3.39 -9.75 19.16
C THR A 565 3.49 -8.47 19.98
N THR A 566 3.94 -7.39 19.35
CA THR A 566 4.10 -6.07 19.97
C THR A 566 3.01 -5.11 19.49
N VAL A 567 2.40 -4.36 20.39
CA VAL A 567 1.66 -3.13 20.07
C VAL A 567 2.62 -1.96 20.30
N ALA A 568 3.07 -1.33 19.23
CA ALA A 568 4.13 -0.32 19.29
C ALA A 568 3.72 0.93 20.09
N ALA A 569 4.70 1.56 20.75
CA ALA A 569 4.49 2.85 21.40
C ALA A 569 4.07 3.91 20.38
N GLY A 570 2.99 4.65 20.67
CA GLY A 570 2.43 5.65 19.75
C GLY A 570 1.55 5.07 18.62
N SER A 571 1.42 3.74 18.52
CA SER A 571 0.50 3.08 17.58
C SER A 571 -0.93 3.59 17.76
N ALA A 572 -1.61 3.85 16.65
CA ALA A 572 -3.01 4.25 16.61
C ALA A 572 -3.97 3.04 16.63
N LEU A 573 -3.50 1.84 16.96
CA LEU A 573 -4.34 0.65 17.09
C LEU A 573 -5.47 0.91 18.10
N THR A 574 -6.72 0.65 17.71
CA THR A 574 -7.88 0.84 18.60
C THR A 574 -8.39 -0.47 19.17
N THR A 575 -8.38 -1.55 18.38
CA THR A 575 -9.05 -2.80 18.78
C THR A 575 -8.31 -4.04 18.29
N LEU A 576 -8.13 -5.00 19.20
CA LEU A 576 -7.70 -6.37 18.95
C LEU A 576 -8.94 -7.26 18.86
N ALA A 577 -9.33 -7.62 17.63
CA ALA A 577 -10.57 -8.36 17.34
C ALA A 577 -10.35 -9.78 16.80
N GLY A 578 -9.10 -10.18 16.56
CA GLY A 578 -8.76 -11.53 16.11
C GLY A 578 -9.25 -12.62 17.07
N ALA A 579 -9.64 -13.78 16.53
CA ALA A 579 -10.06 -14.94 17.31
C ALA A 579 -8.84 -15.85 17.60
N ASN A 580 -8.10 -15.53 18.66
CA ASN A 580 -6.71 -15.94 18.84
C ASN A 580 -6.52 -17.09 19.85
N ALA A 581 -7.55 -17.90 20.10
CA ALA A 581 -7.50 -18.97 21.10
C ALA A 581 -6.36 -20.00 20.88
N GLY A 582 -5.87 -20.17 19.65
CA GLY A 582 -4.74 -21.05 19.30
C GLY A 582 -3.36 -20.38 19.31
N TYR A 583 -3.28 -19.07 19.59
CA TYR A 583 -2.02 -18.33 19.70
C TYR A 583 -1.44 -18.48 21.11
N THR A 584 -0.16 -18.79 21.20
CA THR A 584 0.53 -19.00 22.49
C THR A 584 1.69 -18.02 22.70
N GLY A 585 1.93 -17.11 21.75
CA GLY A 585 3.01 -16.14 21.84
C GLY A 585 2.70 -15.01 22.81
N ASP A 586 3.75 -14.36 23.30
CA ASP A 586 3.61 -13.29 24.27
C ASP A 586 3.15 -11.99 23.59
N TRP A 587 2.50 -11.12 24.36
CA TRP A 587 2.08 -9.78 23.96
C TRP A 587 2.89 -8.72 24.68
N GLN A 588 3.52 -7.83 23.91
CA GLN A 588 4.23 -6.66 24.41
C GLN A 588 3.39 -5.40 24.11
N ILE A 589 2.64 -4.89 25.08
CA ILE A 589 1.77 -3.72 24.92
C ILE A 589 2.54 -2.46 25.34
N ALA A 590 3.25 -1.85 24.39
CA ALA A 590 3.96 -0.57 24.58
C ALA A 590 3.12 0.64 24.20
N GLY A 591 2.16 0.47 23.28
CA GLY A 591 1.16 1.46 22.90
C GLY A 591 -0.17 1.30 23.64
N SER A 592 -1.25 1.71 22.98
CA SER A 592 -2.62 1.52 23.46
C SER A 592 -3.37 0.50 22.60
N ALA A 593 -4.20 -0.33 23.21
CA ALA A 593 -5.11 -1.24 22.52
C ALA A 593 -6.35 -1.53 23.37
N ALA A 594 -7.46 -1.90 22.73
CA ALA A 594 -8.64 -2.43 23.42
C ALA A 594 -8.98 -3.85 22.95
N ILE A 595 -9.48 -4.66 23.86
CA ILE A 595 -10.07 -5.97 23.56
C ILE A 595 -11.42 -5.76 22.86
N ALA A 596 -11.78 -6.68 21.95
CA ALA A 596 -13.06 -6.59 21.27
C ALA A 596 -14.26 -6.53 22.24
N PRO A 597 -15.26 -5.66 22.01
CA PRO A 597 -16.34 -5.44 22.97
C PRO A 597 -17.21 -6.68 23.28
N ALA A 598 -17.28 -7.64 22.37
CA ALA A 598 -18.08 -8.84 22.52
C ALA A 598 -17.36 -9.98 23.28
N SER A 599 -16.09 -9.80 23.64
CA SER A 599 -15.28 -10.86 24.22
C SER A 599 -15.56 -11.06 25.71
N ALA A 600 -15.65 -12.33 26.13
CA ALA A 600 -15.86 -12.71 27.53
C ALA A 600 -14.55 -12.97 28.28
N THR A 601 -13.43 -13.16 27.57
CA THR A 601 -12.12 -13.39 28.19
C THR A 601 -10.99 -12.87 27.32
N SER A 602 -9.89 -12.43 27.94
CA SER A 602 -8.70 -11.93 27.24
C SER A 602 -8.11 -12.96 26.28
N THR A 603 -8.17 -14.25 26.60
CA THR A 603 -7.59 -15.32 25.77
C THR A 603 -8.32 -15.51 24.44
N ALA A 604 -9.55 -15.02 24.30
CA ALA A 604 -10.27 -15.04 23.04
C ALA A 604 -9.61 -14.15 21.98
N ASN A 605 -9.01 -13.02 22.38
CA ASN A 605 -8.33 -12.09 21.47
C ASN A 605 -6.81 -12.06 21.62
N LEU A 606 -6.27 -12.52 22.75
CA LEU A 606 -4.82 -12.52 22.99
C LEU A 606 -4.21 -13.92 22.98
N GLY A 607 -5.00 -14.99 22.90
CA GLY A 607 -4.47 -16.34 23.06
C GLY A 607 -4.01 -16.63 24.49
N SER A 608 -3.12 -17.60 24.69
CA SER A 608 -2.71 -18.06 26.03
C SER A 608 -1.38 -17.51 26.53
N GLY A 609 -0.63 -16.78 25.70
CA GLY A 609 0.68 -16.23 26.06
C GLY A 609 0.63 -15.17 27.16
N THR A 610 1.80 -14.78 27.65
CA THR A 610 1.96 -13.73 28.66
C THR A 610 1.62 -12.38 28.06
N VAL A 611 0.94 -11.52 28.82
CA VAL A 611 0.66 -10.14 28.43
C VAL A 611 1.49 -9.21 29.31
N ASN A 612 2.48 -8.56 28.71
CA ASN A 612 3.26 -7.51 29.35
C ASN A 612 2.72 -6.14 28.93
N ILE A 613 2.19 -5.37 29.88
CA ILE A 613 1.81 -3.96 29.63
C ILE A 613 2.96 -3.08 30.07
N ALA A 614 3.74 -2.59 29.11
CA ALA A 614 4.94 -1.80 29.38
C ALA A 614 4.59 -0.44 30.00
N SER A 615 5.59 0.23 30.58
CA SER A 615 5.42 1.57 31.12
C SER A 615 4.91 2.53 30.04
N GLY A 616 3.83 3.26 30.33
CA GLY A 616 3.14 4.13 29.37
C GLY A 616 2.19 3.41 28.40
N GLY A 617 2.24 2.07 28.34
CA GLY A 617 1.29 1.26 27.58
C GLY A 617 -0.05 1.12 28.29
N SER A 618 -1.11 0.90 27.51
CA SER A 618 -2.46 0.69 28.03
C SER A 618 -3.23 -0.40 27.28
N LEU A 619 -3.89 -1.28 28.04
CA LEU A 619 -4.83 -2.27 27.51
C LEU A 619 -6.20 -2.03 28.12
N ALA A 620 -7.22 -1.87 27.28
CA ALA A 620 -8.60 -1.66 27.72
C ALA A 620 -9.48 -2.89 27.48
N ALA A 621 -10.20 -3.31 28.51
CA ALA A 621 -11.27 -4.31 28.47
C ALA A 621 -12.63 -3.59 28.61
N THR A 622 -13.04 -2.89 27.55
CA THR A 622 -14.34 -2.21 27.50
C THR A 622 -15.35 -3.09 26.76
N THR A 623 -16.03 -3.96 27.51
CA THR A 623 -16.89 -4.99 26.91
C THR A 623 -18.38 -4.74 27.20
N SER A 624 -19.23 -5.40 26.41
CA SER A 624 -20.69 -5.35 26.58
C SER A 624 -21.21 -6.36 27.61
N GLY A 625 -20.35 -7.17 28.20
CA GLY A 625 -20.72 -8.28 29.09
C GLY A 625 -19.71 -8.50 30.20
N ALA A 626 -19.84 -9.60 30.96
CA ALA A 626 -18.82 -9.95 31.94
C ALA A 626 -17.50 -10.33 31.24
N PHE A 627 -16.37 -9.93 31.82
CA PHE A 627 -15.04 -10.16 31.28
C PHE A 627 -14.08 -10.75 32.31
N SER A 628 -13.32 -11.77 31.89
CA SER A 628 -12.25 -12.36 32.70
C SER A 628 -10.90 -12.23 32.01
N PHE A 629 -9.97 -11.50 32.65
CA PHE A 629 -8.58 -11.43 32.22
C PHE A 629 -7.86 -12.71 32.66
N SER A 630 -7.53 -13.58 31.72
CA SER A 630 -7.08 -14.96 31.98
C SER A 630 -5.67 -15.27 31.44
N ASN A 631 -4.91 -14.25 31.04
CA ASN A 631 -3.51 -14.37 30.65
C ASN A 631 -2.60 -14.08 31.85
N ALA A 632 -1.40 -14.66 31.89
CA ALA A 632 -0.35 -14.17 32.79
C ALA A 632 -0.08 -12.69 32.53
N LEU A 633 -0.07 -11.86 33.57
CA LEU A 633 0.00 -10.41 33.45
C LEU A 633 1.28 -9.87 34.10
N THR A 634 2.06 -9.11 33.33
CA THR A 634 3.31 -8.48 33.77
C THR A 634 3.37 -7.02 33.35
N GLY A 635 4.39 -6.30 33.82
CA GLY A 635 4.63 -4.91 33.47
C GLY A 635 4.09 -3.90 34.48
N SER A 636 4.12 -2.63 34.10
CA SER A 636 3.83 -1.47 34.95
C SER A 636 2.90 -0.44 34.31
N GLY A 637 2.35 -0.73 33.12
CA GLY A 637 1.38 0.12 32.43
C GLY A 637 -0.03 0.06 33.04
N THR A 638 -1.04 0.39 32.23
CA THR A 638 -2.43 0.46 32.70
C THR A 638 -3.31 -0.60 32.04
N LEU A 639 -3.91 -1.47 32.86
CA LEU A 639 -5.06 -2.29 32.47
C LEU A 639 -6.33 -1.54 32.91
N SER A 640 -7.20 -1.20 31.96
CA SER A 640 -8.49 -0.57 32.26
C SER A 640 -9.66 -1.49 31.93
N ALA A 641 -10.76 -1.40 32.68
CA ALA A 641 -11.97 -2.15 32.41
C ALA A 641 -13.22 -1.24 32.52
N SER A 642 -14.21 -1.53 31.67
CA SER A 642 -15.54 -0.96 31.78
C SER A 642 -16.59 -1.81 31.09
N ASN A 643 -17.28 -2.65 31.86
CA ASN A 643 -18.04 -3.79 31.36
C ASN A 643 -19.55 -3.63 31.53
N SER A 644 -20.08 -2.41 31.37
CA SER A 644 -21.53 -2.13 31.35
C SER A 644 -22.27 -2.58 32.63
N GLY A 645 -21.61 -2.49 33.78
CA GLY A 645 -22.08 -2.93 35.09
C GLY A 645 -21.85 -4.41 35.39
N GLN A 646 -21.28 -5.17 34.46
CA GLN A 646 -21.03 -6.61 34.61
C GLN A 646 -19.68 -6.89 35.27
N ALA A 647 -19.43 -8.16 35.55
CA ALA A 647 -18.25 -8.57 36.31
C ALA A 647 -16.96 -8.39 35.51
N PHE A 648 -15.96 -7.74 36.11
CA PHE A 648 -14.55 -7.86 35.74
C PHE A 648 -13.84 -8.81 36.72
N SER A 649 -13.00 -9.73 36.24
CA SER A 649 -12.30 -10.70 37.09
C SER A 649 -10.94 -11.09 36.54
N PHE A 650 -10.08 -11.60 37.42
CA PHE A 650 -8.81 -12.22 37.03
C PHE A 650 -8.89 -13.75 37.11
N GLY A 651 -8.45 -14.40 36.04
CA GLY A 651 -8.27 -15.84 35.98
C GLY A 651 -7.01 -16.28 36.73
N PRO A 652 -6.87 -17.58 37.03
CA PRO A 652 -5.77 -18.12 37.85
C PRO A 652 -4.39 -17.93 37.23
N ALA A 653 -4.29 -17.86 35.90
CA ALA A 653 -3.02 -17.68 35.20
C ALA A 653 -2.42 -16.28 35.35
N THR A 654 -3.20 -15.27 35.78
CA THR A 654 -2.77 -13.88 35.89
C THR A 654 -1.51 -13.70 36.73
N GLY A 655 -1.37 -14.48 37.81
CA GLY A 655 -0.22 -14.40 38.71
C GLY A 655 -0.20 -13.11 39.52
N SER A 656 0.96 -12.75 40.10
CA SER A 656 1.14 -11.58 40.99
C SER A 656 2.21 -10.60 40.49
N THR A 657 2.71 -10.78 39.27
CA THR A 657 3.86 -10.07 38.72
C THR A 657 3.55 -8.66 38.23
N PHE A 658 2.29 -8.35 37.97
CA PHE A 658 1.87 -7.03 37.51
C PHE A 658 2.04 -5.99 38.63
N SER A 659 2.68 -4.87 38.31
CA SER A 659 2.94 -3.75 39.24
C SER A 659 2.34 -2.44 38.77
N GLY A 660 1.54 -2.49 37.69
CA GLY A 660 0.93 -1.32 37.08
C GLY A 660 -0.37 -0.89 37.73
N THR A 661 -1.20 -0.21 36.95
CA THR A 661 -2.52 0.27 37.38
C THR A 661 -3.63 -0.60 36.82
N VAL A 662 -4.56 -1.03 37.67
CA VAL A 662 -5.84 -1.62 37.28
C VAL A 662 -6.93 -0.59 37.54
N ALA A 663 -7.44 0.03 36.47
CA ALA A 663 -8.45 1.08 36.54
C ALA A 663 -9.83 0.56 36.14
N LEU A 664 -10.77 0.52 37.08
CA LEU A 664 -12.10 -0.06 36.88
C LEU A 664 -13.16 1.04 36.86
N SER A 665 -14.15 0.93 35.99
CA SER A 665 -15.25 1.89 35.89
C SER A 665 -16.48 1.20 35.32
N ASN A 666 -17.67 1.40 35.89
CA ASN A 666 -18.87 0.66 35.47
C ASN A 666 -18.68 -0.87 35.45
N ASP A 667 -17.98 -1.43 36.42
CA ASP A 667 -17.84 -2.88 36.61
C ASP A 667 -18.43 -3.32 37.95
N THR A 668 -18.76 -4.61 38.08
CA THR A 668 -18.78 -5.28 39.38
C THR A 668 -17.48 -6.03 39.57
N PHE A 669 -16.86 -5.92 40.75
CA PHE A 669 -15.52 -6.45 40.98
C PHE A 669 -15.44 -7.12 42.36
N ALA A 670 -15.15 -8.42 42.39
CA ALA A 670 -14.92 -9.15 43.63
C ALA A 670 -13.42 -9.15 43.96
N LEU A 671 -13.01 -8.42 44.99
CA LEU A 671 -11.65 -8.40 45.50
C LEU A 671 -11.44 -9.58 46.46
N SER A 672 -11.14 -10.74 45.89
CA SER A 672 -10.79 -11.96 46.62
C SER A 672 -10.01 -12.95 45.74
N GLY A 673 -9.35 -13.93 46.35
CA GLY A 673 -8.69 -15.03 45.64
C GLY A 673 -7.70 -14.56 44.57
N ASN A 674 -7.88 -15.02 43.33
CA ASN A 674 -7.03 -14.67 42.18
C ASN A 674 -6.94 -13.16 41.94
N THR A 675 -8.02 -12.43 42.20
CA THR A 675 -8.06 -10.97 42.05
C THR A 675 -7.10 -10.29 43.02
N THR A 676 -7.06 -10.75 44.27
CA THR A 676 -6.13 -10.24 45.29
C THR A 676 -4.68 -10.60 44.93
N THR A 677 -4.44 -11.81 44.42
CA THR A 677 -3.12 -12.23 43.92
C THR A 677 -2.65 -11.33 42.77
N ALA A 678 -3.50 -11.05 41.79
CA ALA A 678 -3.19 -10.17 40.66
C ALA A 678 -2.84 -8.74 41.08
N LEU A 679 -3.44 -8.26 42.19
CA LEU A 679 -3.26 -6.91 42.68
C LEU A 679 -2.16 -6.78 43.76
N THR A 680 -1.44 -7.84 44.10
CA THR A 680 -0.44 -7.84 45.20
C THR A 680 0.59 -6.71 45.08
N HIS A 681 0.99 -6.34 43.86
CA HIS A 681 1.92 -5.23 43.61
C HIS A 681 1.32 -4.08 42.79
N ALA A 682 0.05 -4.18 42.39
CA ALA A 682 -0.60 -3.24 41.49
C ALA A 682 -1.42 -2.18 42.25
N THR A 683 -1.68 -1.06 41.59
CA THR A 683 -2.61 -0.03 42.07
C THR A 683 -4.01 -0.34 41.56
N LEU A 684 -4.98 -0.54 42.47
CA LEU A 684 -6.40 -0.61 42.13
C LEU A 684 -7.01 0.80 42.17
N VAL A 685 -7.60 1.24 41.07
CA VAL A 685 -8.35 2.50 40.99
C VAL A 685 -9.84 2.21 40.88
N LEU A 686 -10.59 2.67 41.87
CA LEU A 686 -12.05 2.57 41.93
C LEU A 686 -12.68 3.78 41.22
N GLY A 687 -12.83 3.68 39.90
CA GLY A 687 -13.44 4.71 39.06
C GLY A 687 -14.96 4.77 39.15
N THR A 688 -15.53 5.83 38.58
CA THR A 688 -16.99 6.07 38.58
C THR A 688 -17.79 4.87 38.08
N GLY A 689 -18.88 4.56 38.80
CA GLY A 689 -19.79 3.47 38.45
C GLY A 689 -19.30 2.06 38.76
N ASN A 690 -18.02 1.89 39.13
CA ASN A 690 -17.50 0.59 39.58
C ASN A 690 -17.97 0.27 41.00
N VAL A 691 -18.37 -0.98 41.25
CA VAL A 691 -18.70 -1.52 42.56
C VAL A 691 -17.75 -2.66 42.90
N THR A 692 -16.84 -2.42 43.83
CA THR A 692 -15.89 -3.41 44.34
C THR A 692 -16.39 -3.99 45.66
N THR A 693 -16.67 -5.30 45.69
CA THR A 693 -16.98 -6.04 46.91
C THR A 693 -15.72 -6.70 47.44
N VAL A 694 -15.34 -6.37 48.68
CA VAL A 694 -14.18 -6.94 49.35
C VAL A 694 -14.57 -8.27 49.98
N GLY A 695 -13.86 -9.34 49.65
CA GLY A 695 -14.11 -10.66 50.24
C GLY A 695 -13.60 -10.75 51.68
N ASP A 696 -14.19 -11.65 52.45
CA ASP A 696 -13.80 -11.94 53.84
C ASP A 696 -12.31 -12.26 53.99
N GLY A 697 -11.76 -11.89 55.14
CA GLY A 697 -10.33 -11.97 55.41
C GLY A 697 -9.57 -10.75 54.90
N ASN A 698 -8.25 -10.84 54.94
CA ASN A 698 -7.37 -9.75 54.54
C ASN A 698 -6.98 -9.83 53.06
N GLN A 699 -7.36 -8.83 52.29
CA GLN A 699 -7.01 -8.68 50.88
C GLN A 699 -5.78 -7.77 50.75
N ALA A 700 -4.60 -8.38 50.59
CA ALA A 700 -3.33 -7.65 50.45
C ALA A 700 -3.09 -7.22 49.00
N ILE A 701 -3.05 -5.91 48.74
CA ILE A 701 -2.84 -5.32 47.40
C ILE A 701 -1.79 -4.20 47.43
N GLY A 702 -1.20 -3.85 46.28
CA GLY A 702 -0.11 -2.88 46.21
C GLY A 702 -0.53 -1.47 46.62
N ALA A 703 -1.58 -0.94 45.99
CA ALA A 703 -2.16 0.37 46.32
C ALA A 703 -3.68 0.41 46.03
N LEU A 704 -4.39 1.31 46.71
CA LEU A 704 -5.83 1.57 46.49
C LEU A 704 -6.09 3.07 46.27
N THR A 705 -6.85 3.42 45.25
CA THR A 705 -7.27 4.80 44.97
C THR A 705 -8.77 4.91 44.75
N PHE A 706 -9.42 5.86 45.42
CA PHE A 706 -10.82 6.21 45.19
C PHE A 706 -10.94 7.33 44.14
N ASN A 707 -11.73 7.07 43.09
CA ASN A 707 -11.98 8.02 42.01
C ASN A 707 -13.45 7.94 41.50
N GLY A 708 -14.39 7.88 42.44
CA GLY A 708 -15.84 7.88 42.21
C GLY A 708 -16.51 6.51 42.29
N GLY A 709 -15.76 5.43 42.48
CA GLY A 709 -16.31 4.08 42.65
C GLY A 709 -16.84 3.79 44.06
N THR A 710 -17.54 2.67 44.20
CA THR A 710 -18.04 2.13 45.46
C THR A 710 -17.13 0.99 45.94
N ALA A 711 -16.75 0.98 47.22
CA ALA A 711 -16.16 -0.17 47.90
C ALA A 711 -17.14 -0.71 48.95
N VAL A 712 -17.44 -2.01 48.90
CA VAL A 712 -18.37 -2.69 49.81
C VAL A 712 -17.57 -3.63 50.71
N PHE A 713 -17.70 -3.43 52.01
CA PHE A 713 -17.06 -4.22 53.04
C PHE A 713 -18.10 -4.99 53.87
N ASP A 714 -17.80 -6.24 54.22
CA ASP A 714 -18.37 -6.88 55.39
C ASP A 714 -17.66 -6.37 56.65
N GLY A 715 -18.26 -5.38 57.28
CA GLY A 715 -17.83 -4.85 58.57
C GLY A 715 -18.99 -4.13 59.24
N THR A 716 -19.13 -4.32 60.54
CA THR A 716 -20.25 -3.81 61.34
C THR A 716 -19.77 -2.73 62.32
N ALA A 717 -20.09 -1.47 62.05
CA ALA A 717 -19.86 -0.38 62.99
C ALA A 717 -21.04 -0.25 63.97
N PRO A 718 -20.84 0.12 65.25
CA PRO A 718 -19.56 0.29 65.95
C PRO A 718 -19.02 -1.03 66.57
N GLY A 719 -19.69 -2.16 66.33
CA GLY A 719 -19.46 -3.42 67.07
C GLY A 719 -18.13 -4.13 66.78
N GLN A 720 -17.42 -3.73 65.73
CA GLN A 720 -16.13 -4.31 65.32
C GLN A 720 -15.03 -3.25 65.26
N GLN A 721 -13.80 -3.67 65.58
CA GLN A 721 -12.60 -2.83 65.48
C GLN A 721 -11.92 -2.93 64.10
N ALA A 722 -12.10 -4.07 63.42
CA ALA A 722 -11.68 -4.28 62.04
C ALA A 722 -12.78 -5.05 61.31
N ALA A 723 -12.98 -4.71 60.04
CA ALA A 723 -13.96 -5.38 59.20
C ALA A 723 -13.61 -6.85 58.98
N THR A 724 -14.63 -7.70 58.85
CA THR A 724 -14.48 -9.11 58.45
C THR A 724 -13.76 -9.20 57.09
N SER A 725 -14.11 -8.32 56.16
CA SER A 725 -13.38 -8.08 54.91
C SER A 725 -12.46 -6.87 55.09
N LEU A 726 -11.14 -7.07 55.10
CA LEU A 726 -10.14 -6.01 55.29
C LEU A 726 -9.29 -5.88 54.03
N ILE A 727 -8.86 -4.67 53.68
CA ILE A 727 -7.78 -4.46 52.68
C ILE A 727 -6.50 -4.08 53.41
N THR A 728 -5.37 -4.72 53.10
CA THR A 728 -4.03 -4.24 53.48
C THR A 728 -3.32 -3.72 52.25
N THR A 729 -2.74 -2.52 52.32
CA THR A 729 -2.07 -1.92 51.17
C THR A 729 -0.84 -1.08 51.52
N GLY A 730 0.01 -0.80 50.53
CA GLY A 730 1.10 0.16 50.69
C GLY A 730 0.56 1.58 50.71
N ALA A 731 0.06 2.03 49.56
CA ALA A 731 -0.47 3.38 49.40
C ALA A 731 -2.01 3.37 49.29
N LEU A 732 -2.66 4.20 50.11
CA LEU A 732 -4.08 4.48 50.01
C LEU A 732 -4.30 5.95 49.62
N ASN A 733 -5.06 6.19 48.56
CA ASN A 733 -5.46 7.53 48.15
C ASN A 733 -6.98 7.72 48.28
N VAL A 734 -7.37 8.54 49.25
CA VAL A 734 -8.74 8.94 49.61
C VAL A 734 -8.96 10.44 49.46
N SER A 735 -8.14 11.11 48.63
CA SER A 735 -8.32 12.53 48.30
C SER A 735 -9.42 12.77 47.26
N GLY A 736 -9.79 11.74 46.49
CA GLY A 736 -10.87 11.78 45.51
C GLY A 736 -12.26 11.57 46.12
N THR A 737 -13.23 11.38 45.25
CA THR A 737 -14.62 11.04 45.62
C THR A 737 -14.86 9.53 45.61
N GLY A 738 -15.94 9.07 46.22
CA GLY A 738 -16.37 7.67 46.14
C GLY A 738 -17.36 7.30 47.22
N THR A 739 -17.80 6.04 47.22
CA THR A 739 -18.74 5.52 48.21
C THR A 739 -18.11 4.34 48.94
N VAL A 740 -18.35 4.26 50.25
CA VAL A 740 -18.00 3.10 51.07
C VAL A 740 -19.27 2.53 51.68
N ARG A 741 -19.49 1.22 51.50
CA ARG A 741 -20.63 0.50 52.05
C ARG A 741 -20.19 -0.48 53.12
N ILE A 742 -20.93 -0.52 54.22
CA ILE A 742 -20.70 -1.42 55.36
C ILE A 742 -21.99 -2.10 55.81
N ASN A 743 -21.87 -3.12 56.66
CA ASN A 743 -23.00 -3.70 57.37
C ASN A 743 -23.45 -2.75 58.49
N VAL A 744 -24.76 -2.49 58.56
CA VAL A 744 -25.37 -1.62 59.58
C VAL A 744 -26.43 -2.41 60.35
N PRO A 745 -26.27 -2.59 61.67
CA PRO A 745 -27.30 -3.22 62.51
C PRO A 745 -28.59 -2.39 62.52
N ASN A 746 -29.75 -3.06 62.46
CA ASN A 746 -31.05 -2.42 62.61
C ASN A 746 -31.79 -2.97 63.86
N PRO A 747 -32.11 -2.14 64.88
CA PRO A 747 -31.85 -0.71 64.97
C PRO A 747 -30.38 -0.38 65.22
N TYR A 748 -29.98 0.80 64.75
CA TYR A 748 -28.62 1.28 64.87
C TYR A 748 -28.42 1.98 66.21
N ALA A 749 -27.62 1.39 67.10
CA ALA A 749 -27.31 1.97 68.41
C ALA A 749 -25.90 2.58 68.40
N PRO A 750 -25.74 3.87 68.05
CA PRO A 750 -24.46 4.57 68.22
C PRO A 750 -24.01 4.59 69.68
N PRO A 751 -22.70 4.69 69.95
CA PRO A 751 -22.21 5.01 71.28
C PRO A 751 -22.83 6.33 71.74
N VAL A 752 -23.20 6.45 73.01
CA VAL A 752 -23.63 7.73 73.58
C VAL A 752 -22.39 8.61 73.72
N PRO A 753 -22.25 9.70 72.95
CA PRO A 753 -21.13 10.61 73.14
C PRO A 753 -21.29 11.30 74.49
N THR A 754 -20.23 11.32 75.28
CA THR A 754 -20.20 12.11 76.51
C THR A 754 -19.23 13.27 76.29
N ALA A 755 -19.69 14.50 76.56
CA ALA A 755 -18.87 15.70 76.41
C ALA A 755 -17.58 15.66 77.26
N SER A 756 -17.51 14.79 78.28
CA SER A 756 -16.39 14.62 79.20
C SER A 756 -15.79 13.21 79.23
N GLY A 757 -15.95 12.41 78.15
CA GLY A 757 -15.58 10.99 78.09
C GLY A 757 -14.08 10.64 78.21
N GLY A 758 -13.25 11.53 78.76
CA GLY A 758 -11.80 11.37 78.91
C GLY A 758 -10.99 11.77 77.67
N LEU A 759 -11.62 12.10 76.55
CA LEU A 759 -10.99 12.64 75.34
C LEU A 759 -11.29 14.12 75.19
N SER A 760 -10.31 14.91 74.75
CA SER A 760 -10.49 16.31 74.34
C SER A 760 -11.41 16.42 73.10
N LEU A 761 -12.01 17.60 72.88
CA LEU A 761 -12.84 17.85 71.68
C LEU A 761 -12.06 17.67 70.37
N PHE A 762 -10.74 17.93 70.39
CA PHE A 762 -9.85 17.67 69.25
C PHE A 762 -9.83 16.19 68.87
N GLN A 763 -9.56 15.31 69.84
CA GLN A 763 -9.56 13.86 69.62
C GLN A 763 -10.94 13.32 69.25
N GLN A 764 -12.02 13.91 69.78
CA GLN A 764 -13.39 13.53 69.43
C GLN A 764 -13.77 13.91 67.99
N SER A 765 -13.09 14.91 67.40
CA SER A 765 -13.29 15.29 65.99
C SER A 765 -12.61 14.37 64.98
N HIS A 766 -11.79 13.43 65.46
CA HIS A 766 -11.06 12.45 64.67
C HIS A 766 -11.49 11.01 65.00
N ILE A 767 -11.22 10.08 64.08
CA ILE A 767 -11.50 8.67 64.30
C ILE A 767 -10.34 8.06 65.10
N SER A 768 -10.55 7.88 66.40
CA SER A 768 -9.57 7.30 67.33
C SER A 768 -9.80 5.82 67.66
N ASN A 769 -11.05 5.34 67.60
CA ASN A 769 -11.46 3.95 67.85
C ASN A 769 -12.60 3.54 66.90
N GLY A 770 -12.30 3.47 65.60
CA GLY A 770 -13.28 3.15 64.55
C GLY A 770 -13.11 1.75 63.95
N LEU A 771 -14.10 1.31 63.19
CA LEU A 771 -14.03 0.11 62.37
C LEU A 771 -13.00 0.33 61.25
N GLU A 772 -11.88 -0.39 61.30
CA GLU A 772 -10.87 -0.39 60.23
C GLU A 772 -11.36 -1.14 58.99
N LEU A 773 -11.37 -0.46 57.83
CA LEU A 773 -11.74 -1.03 56.53
C LEU A 773 -10.52 -1.28 55.65
N VAL A 774 -9.55 -0.37 55.71
CA VAL A 774 -8.30 -0.45 54.96
C VAL A 774 -7.15 -0.12 55.90
N SER A 775 -6.15 -0.99 55.96
CA SER A 775 -4.86 -0.72 56.62
C SER A 775 -3.81 -0.37 55.57
N ALA A 776 -3.10 0.74 55.75
CA ALA A 776 -2.16 1.28 54.77
C ALA A 776 -0.86 1.78 55.41
N THR A 777 0.27 1.64 54.72
CA THR A 777 1.55 2.21 55.19
C THR A 777 1.65 3.70 54.93
N SER A 778 0.92 4.21 53.94
CA SER A 778 0.81 5.64 53.63
C SER A 778 -0.58 5.98 53.13
N VAL A 779 -1.10 7.14 53.54
CA VAL A 779 -2.41 7.64 53.12
C VAL A 779 -2.30 9.06 52.57
N THR A 780 -2.92 9.28 51.41
CA THR A 780 -3.08 10.60 50.78
C THR A 780 -4.55 11.02 50.85
N GLY A 781 -4.82 12.23 51.37
CA GLY A 781 -6.17 12.75 51.58
C GLY A 781 -6.75 12.39 52.96
N ASN A 782 -7.95 12.91 53.25
CA ASN A 782 -8.63 12.79 54.56
C ASN A 782 -10.00 12.10 54.47
N ALA A 783 -10.33 11.51 53.32
CA ALA A 783 -11.63 10.88 53.03
C ALA A 783 -12.86 11.81 53.07
N SER A 784 -12.69 13.15 53.09
CA SER A 784 -13.81 14.09 53.11
C SER A 784 -14.72 14.04 51.86
N GLY A 785 -14.17 13.60 50.72
CA GLY A 785 -14.93 13.40 49.48
C GLY A 785 -15.66 12.05 49.40
N LEU A 786 -15.54 11.18 50.40
CA LEU A 786 -16.16 9.86 50.41
C LEU A 786 -17.51 9.87 51.15
N THR A 787 -18.48 9.13 50.64
CA THR A 787 -19.79 8.92 51.27
C THR A 787 -19.86 7.57 51.96
N LEU A 788 -20.55 7.52 53.11
CA LEU A 788 -20.79 6.29 53.86
C LEU A 788 -22.24 5.84 53.70
N GLU A 789 -22.43 4.62 53.21
CA GLU A 789 -23.74 4.00 52.99
C GLU A 789 -23.82 2.63 53.68
N ASP A 790 -25.03 2.18 53.96
CA ASP A 790 -25.28 0.78 54.27
C ASP A 790 -25.22 -0.07 52.99
N GLN A 791 -25.27 -1.40 53.11
CA GLN A 791 -25.25 -2.27 51.93
C GLN A 791 -26.48 -2.12 51.01
N ASN A 792 -27.55 -1.46 51.47
CA ASN A 792 -28.73 -1.13 50.65
C ASN A 792 -28.60 0.22 49.93
N GLY A 793 -27.48 0.94 50.10
CA GLY A 793 -27.24 2.25 49.51
C GLY A 793 -27.88 3.41 50.28
N THR A 794 -28.33 3.19 51.51
CA THR A 794 -28.87 4.25 52.37
C THR A 794 -27.72 4.92 53.12
N PRO A 795 -27.61 6.26 53.15
CA PRO A 795 -26.60 6.94 53.93
C PRO A 795 -26.63 6.52 55.41
N VAL A 796 -25.47 6.12 55.96
CA VAL A 796 -25.38 5.76 57.38
C VAL A 796 -25.37 7.03 58.21
N SER A 797 -26.42 7.25 58.99
CA SER A 797 -26.56 8.43 59.81
C SER A 797 -27.30 8.12 61.10
N ALA A 798 -26.79 8.63 62.22
CA ALA A 798 -27.44 8.62 63.51
C ALA A 798 -27.01 9.87 64.27
N VAL A 799 -27.62 11.00 63.94
CA VAL A 799 -27.21 12.30 64.51
C VAL A 799 -27.55 12.36 66.00
N GLN A 800 -26.58 12.72 66.83
CA GLN A 800 -26.79 13.08 68.24
C GLN A 800 -26.24 14.47 68.52
N ASN A 801 -27.03 15.28 69.22
CA ASN A 801 -26.58 16.57 69.74
C ASN A 801 -26.25 16.43 71.23
N VAL A 802 -25.07 16.90 71.61
CA VAL A 802 -24.56 16.85 72.98
C VAL A 802 -24.20 18.26 73.43
N ASP A 803 -24.73 18.65 74.58
CA ASP A 803 -24.43 19.92 75.22
C ASP A 803 -22.97 19.93 75.70
N ILE A 804 -22.18 20.89 75.21
CA ILE A 804 -20.82 21.13 75.67
C ILE A 804 -20.88 22.19 76.76
N GLN A 805 -20.67 21.76 78.00
CA GLN A 805 -20.67 22.64 79.16
C GLN A 805 -19.25 22.92 79.64
N GLN A 806 -18.95 24.20 79.89
CA GLN A 806 -17.69 24.63 80.50
C GLN A 806 -18.01 25.64 81.60
N ASN A 807 -17.40 25.44 82.77
CA ASN A 807 -17.67 26.23 83.98
C ASN A 807 -19.17 26.32 84.34
N GLY A 808 -19.93 25.26 84.06
CA GLY A 808 -21.38 25.18 84.33
C GLY A 808 -22.28 25.88 83.30
N ASN A 809 -21.73 26.50 82.25
CA ASN A 809 -22.50 27.14 81.17
C ASN A 809 -22.48 26.28 79.90
N LEU A 810 -23.60 26.25 79.16
CA LEU A 810 -23.66 25.69 77.80
C LEU A 810 -22.91 26.62 76.85
N VAL A 811 -21.73 26.20 76.39
CA VAL A 811 -20.86 27.03 75.53
C VAL A 811 -20.92 26.64 74.06
N ALA A 812 -21.23 25.38 73.76
CA ALA A 812 -21.45 24.88 72.41
C ALA A 812 -22.42 23.68 72.40
N ILE A 813 -23.00 23.37 71.25
CA ILE A 813 -23.69 22.11 71.00
C ILE A 813 -22.84 21.31 70.02
N GLY A 814 -22.40 20.12 70.43
CA GLY A 814 -21.64 19.20 69.59
C GLY A 814 -22.57 18.26 68.85
N THR A 815 -22.47 18.19 67.52
CA THR A 815 -23.21 17.25 66.69
C THR A 815 -22.31 16.08 66.30
N TYR A 816 -22.69 14.88 66.71
CA TYR A 816 -21.97 13.64 66.43
C TYR A 816 -22.71 12.85 65.36
N ASN A 817 -21.94 12.26 64.43
CA ASN A 817 -22.48 11.36 63.42
C ASN A 817 -21.42 10.35 62.97
N TYR A 818 -21.84 9.34 62.21
CA TYR A 818 -20.91 8.47 61.52
C TYR A 818 -20.20 9.20 60.40
N ALA A 819 -18.92 8.88 60.24
CA ALA A 819 -18.08 9.44 59.21
C ALA A 819 -16.99 8.46 58.79
N LEU A 820 -16.55 8.66 57.55
CA LEU A 820 -15.29 8.14 57.06
C LEU A 820 -14.18 9.10 57.42
N GLY A 821 -12.99 8.55 57.65
CA GLY A 821 -11.80 9.32 57.95
C GLY A 821 -10.59 8.42 58.00
N THR A 822 -9.45 9.07 58.11
CA THR A 822 -8.17 8.38 58.30
C THR A 822 -7.93 8.15 59.79
N GLY A 823 -7.20 7.08 60.13
CA GLY A 823 -6.80 6.84 61.51
C GLY A 823 -5.90 7.98 62.03
N THR A 824 -5.75 8.08 63.35
CA THR A 824 -4.92 9.13 63.99
C THR A 824 -3.45 9.09 63.58
N ALA A 825 -2.95 7.91 63.18
CA ALA A 825 -1.61 7.71 62.62
C ALA A 825 -1.56 7.85 61.08
N ASN A 826 -2.66 8.25 60.43
CA ASN A 826 -2.84 8.31 58.98
C ASN A 826 -2.46 7.00 58.27
N ASN A 827 -2.94 5.89 58.84
CA ASN A 827 -2.54 4.51 58.56
C ASN A 827 -3.65 3.66 57.93
N GLY A 828 -4.72 4.28 57.43
CA GLY A 828 -5.85 3.53 56.89
C GLY A 828 -7.12 4.35 56.68
N LEU A 829 -8.18 3.65 56.27
CA LEU A 829 -9.54 4.17 56.17
C LEU A 829 -10.41 3.51 57.24
N TYR A 830 -11.11 4.33 58.02
CA TYR A 830 -11.90 3.90 59.16
C TYR A 830 -13.32 4.47 59.08
N VAL A 831 -14.27 3.75 59.68
CA VAL A 831 -15.60 4.27 60.02
C VAL A 831 -15.63 4.55 61.51
N GLY A 832 -15.91 5.80 61.88
CA GLY A 832 -16.00 6.24 63.26
C GLY A 832 -17.28 7.02 63.54
N TYR A 833 -17.63 7.11 64.82
CA TYR A 833 -18.69 8.00 65.29
C TYR A 833 -18.04 9.21 65.98
N THR A 834 -17.96 10.33 65.27
CA THR A 834 -17.11 11.47 65.66
C THR A 834 -17.90 12.76 65.75
N LEU A 835 -17.31 13.75 66.42
CA LEU A 835 -17.80 15.12 66.45
C LEU A 835 -17.64 15.73 65.05
N LYS A 836 -18.76 16.07 64.40
CA LYS A 836 -18.77 16.64 63.04
C LYS A 836 -18.94 18.14 63.05
N GLN A 837 -19.61 18.68 64.06
CA GLN A 837 -19.87 20.11 64.19
C GLN A 837 -19.90 20.55 65.65
N LEU A 838 -19.42 21.76 65.92
CA LEU A 838 -19.63 22.50 67.16
C LEU A 838 -20.38 23.81 66.85
N ALA A 839 -21.59 23.96 67.38
CA ALA A 839 -22.36 25.18 67.30
C ALA A 839 -22.12 26.06 68.53
N LEU A 840 -21.27 27.08 68.38
CA LEU A 840 -20.87 28.01 69.43
C LEU A 840 -22.05 28.89 69.86
N GLN A 841 -22.34 28.91 71.16
CA GLN A 841 -23.52 29.60 71.69
C GLN A 841 -23.31 31.10 71.84
N ALA A 842 -24.34 31.88 71.51
CA ALA A 842 -24.30 33.34 71.56
C ALA A 842 -23.93 33.87 72.95
N GLY A 843 -23.00 34.82 73.02
CA GLY A 843 -22.54 35.43 74.28
C GLY A 843 -21.68 34.52 75.16
N GLN A 844 -21.37 33.30 74.72
CA GLN A 844 -20.52 32.34 75.41
C GLN A 844 -19.16 32.23 74.73
N SER A 845 -18.20 31.61 75.41
CA SER A 845 -16.87 31.30 74.86
C SER A 845 -16.59 29.81 75.02
N LEU A 846 -16.38 29.10 73.90
CA LEU A 846 -15.90 27.73 73.94
C LEU A 846 -14.38 27.77 74.04
N THR A 847 -13.83 27.23 75.12
CA THR A 847 -12.38 27.03 75.28
C THR A 847 -11.98 25.66 74.75
N LEU A 848 -11.13 25.62 73.73
CA LEU A 848 -10.47 24.41 73.28
C LEU A 848 -9.12 24.27 73.99
N THR A 849 -8.93 23.12 74.63
CA THR A 849 -7.69 22.72 75.31
C THR A 849 -7.33 21.33 74.80
N GLU A 850 -6.08 21.14 74.40
CA GLU A 850 -5.56 19.83 74.01
C GLU A 850 -5.14 19.00 75.22
N ASP A 851 -5.12 17.69 75.03
CA ASP A 851 -4.48 16.79 75.98
C ASP A 851 -2.97 17.10 76.04
N PRO A 852 -2.35 17.18 77.24
CA PRO A 852 -0.94 17.48 77.37
C PRO A 852 -0.04 16.57 76.52
N GLY A 853 0.69 17.16 75.57
CA GLY A 853 1.59 16.45 74.65
C GLY A 853 0.94 15.91 73.37
N ALA A 854 -0.36 16.15 73.15
CA ALA A 854 -1.03 15.82 71.90
C ALA A 854 -0.42 16.60 70.71
N THR A 855 -0.30 15.92 69.56
CA THR A 855 0.19 16.49 68.30
C THR A 855 -0.57 15.88 67.12
N GLY A 856 -0.44 16.47 65.93
CA GLY A 856 -1.11 15.99 64.72
C GLY A 856 -2.63 15.97 64.87
N ALA A 857 -3.28 14.90 64.39
CA ALA A 857 -4.74 14.72 64.44
C ALA A 857 -5.32 14.85 65.87
N ASN A 858 -4.57 14.45 66.90
CA ASN A 858 -5.04 14.53 68.28
C ASN A 858 -5.10 15.97 68.83
N ALA A 859 -4.46 16.93 68.14
CA ALA A 859 -4.46 18.35 68.46
C ALA A 859 -5.12 19.19 67.35
N ASP A 860 -5.80 18.55 66.40
CA ASP A 860 -6.48 19.21 65.29
C ASP A 860 -8.00 19.16 65.45
N MET A 861 -8.68 20.25 65.11
CA MET A 861 -10.14 20.33 65.10
C MET A 861 -10.63 20.18 63.66
N ALA A 862 -11.04 18.96 63.32
CA ALA A 862 -11.63 18.63 62.04
C ALA A 862 -13.15 18.85 62.01
N ALA A 863 -13.79 19.06 63.15
CA ALA A 863 -15.21 19.37 63.23
C ALA A 863 -15.48 20.80 62.74
N GLN A 864 -16.63 20.98 62.07
CA GLN A 864 -17.07 22.27 61.60
C GLN A 864 -17.44 23.18 62.78
N LEU A 865 -16.82 24.35 62.88
CA LEU A 865 -17.15 25.37 63.86
C LEU A 865 -18.18 26.34 63.28
N THR A 866 -19.31 26.51 63.97
CA THR A 866 -20.44 27.33 63.53
C THR A 866 -21.02 28.16 64.67
N GLY A 867 -21.97 29.06 64.40
CA GLY A 867 -22.64 29.86 65.44
C GLY A 867 -22.03 31.23 65.69
N THR A 868 -22.43 31.88 66.79
CA THR A 868 -22.06 33.29 67.08
C THR A 868 -21.30 33.47 68.39
N GLY A 869 -21.03 32.37 69.10
CA GLY A 869 -20.16 32.38 70.29
C GLY A 869 -18.70 32.60 69.94
N ASN A 870 -17.93 33.00 70.95
CA ASN A 870 -16.48 33.17 70.83
C ASN A 870 -15.76 31.81 70.93
N LEU A 871 -14.57 31.75 70.34
CA LEU A 871 -13.66 30.62 70.43
C LEU A 871 -12.44 31.04 71.24
N VAL A 872 -12.01 30.24 72.21
CA VAL A 872 -10.79 30.48 72.98
C VAL A 872 -9.86 29.29 72.77
N ILE A 873 -8.61 29.53 72.40
CA ILE A 873 -7.56 28.53 72.31
C ILE A 873 -6.68 28.66 73.54
N ALA A 874 -6.78 27.70 74.45
CA ALA A 874 -5.99 27.62 75.67
C ALA A 874 -5.12 26.35 75.60
N ALA A 875 -4.07 26.42 74.78
CA ALA A 875 -3.19 25.30 74.51
C ALA A 875 -1.85 25.38 75.25
N ASN A 876 -1.23 24.23 75.51
CA ASN A 876 0.14 24.09 75.99
C ASN A 876 1.16 24.06 74.83
N ASN A 877 0.80 23.45 73.69
CA ASN A 877 1.63 23.34 72.49
C ASN A 877 0.93 23.93 71.25
N VAL A 878 1.02 23.24 70.12
CA VAL A 878 0.36 23.60 68.85
C VAL A 878 -0.95 22.82 68.73
N VAL A 879 -2.04 23.55 68.55
CA VAL A 879 -3.32 22.99 68.10
C VAL A 879 -3.69 23.58 66.75
N SER A 880 -4.49 22.88 65.97
CA SER A 880 -4.87 23.34 64.64
C SER A 880 -6.37 23.30 64.36
N LEU A 881 -6.78 24.12 63.40
CA LEU A 881 -8.07 24.02 62.74
C LEU A 881 -7.83 23.63 61.29
N SER A 882 -8.57 22.64 60.80
CA SER A 882 -8.39 22.10 59.44
C SER A 882 -9.67 22.12 58.59
N ASN A 883 -10.83 22.33 59.21
CA ASN A 883 -12.11 22.33 58.50
C ASN A 883 -12.34 23.65 57.73
N THR A 884 -12.41 23.56 56.40
CA THR A 884 -12.63 24.72 55.51
C THR A 884 -14.05 25.26 55.52
N ASP A 885 -15.00 24.53 56.08
CA ASP A 885 -16.42 24.88 56.11
C ASP A 885 -16.81 25.65 57.39
N ASN A 886 -15.83 26.11 58.18
CA ASN A 886 -16.08 26.89 59.38
C ASN A 886 -16.83 28.19 59.06
N THR A 887 -17.90 28.47 59.80
CA THR A 887 -18.81 29.63 59.58
C THR A 887 -19.10 30.43 60.85
N PHE A 888 -18.44 30.12 61.97
CA PHE A 888 -18.63 30.85 63.22
C PHE A 888 -18.26 32.34 63.10
N THR A 889 -18.94 33.21 63.84
CA THR A 889 -18.79 34.67 63.69
C THR A 889 -18.19 35.36 64.92
N GLY A 890 -18.19 34.71 66.09
CA GLY A 890 -17.62 35.28 67.32
C GLY A 890 -16.09 35.36 67.26
N THR A 891 -15.50 36.13 68.16
CA THR A 891 -14.04 36.38 68.20
C THR A 891 -13.29 35.10 68.58
N THR A 892 -12.17 34.82 67.90
CA THR A 892 -11.19 33.80 68.31
C THR A 892 -10.08 34.42 69.14
N LEU A 893 -10.01 34.08 70.43
CA LEU A 893 -8.90 34.44 71.32
C LEU A 893 -7.86 33.32 71.34
N VAL A 894 -6.62 33.61 70.96
CA VAL A 894 -5.47 32.72 71.11
C VAL A 894 -4.78 33.03 72.44
N GLN A 895 -5.29 32.42 73.52
CA GLN A 895 -4.92 32.77 74.89
C GLN A 895 -3.54 32.22 75.29
N THR A 896 -3.29 30.94 75.03
CA THR A 896 -2.00 30.27 75.31
C THR A 896 -1.66 29.28 74.19
N GLY A 897 -0.37 28.96 74.04
CA GLY A 897 0.10 28.01 73.02
C GLY A 897 0.08 28.60 71.60
N THR A 898 0.00 27.74 70.60
CA THR A 898 -0.08 28.12 69.18
C THR A 898 -1.36 27.62 68.56
N LEU A 899 -2.15 28.52 67.96
CA LEU A 899 -3.20 28.16 67.02
C LEU A 899 -2.62 28.11 65.61
N GLN A 900 -2.74 26.97 64.94
CA GLN A 900 -2.25 26.76 63.59
C GLN A 900 -3.39 26.57 62.58
N ALA A 901 -3.33 27.26 61.45
CA ALA A 901 -4.28 27.10 60.36
C ALA A 901 -3.81 26.01 59.38
N ASN A 902 -4.46 24.85 59.34
CA ASN A 902 -4.08 23.75 58.44
C ASN A 902 -4.89 23.71 57.13
N ALA A 903 -5.71 24.72 56.88
CA ALA A 903 -6.36 24.97 55.60
C ALA A 903 -6.64 26.47 55.43
N ALA A 904 -6.98 26.90 54.22
CA ALA A 904 -7.32 28.29 53.96
C ALA A 904 -8.66 28.66 54.61
N ASN A 905 -8.75 29.85 55.20
CA ASN A 905 -9.96 30.39 55.83
C ASN A 905 -10.62 29.49 56.87
N VAL A 906 -9.82 28.82 57.70
CA VAL A 906 -10.33 28.00 58.82
C VAL A 906 -10.88 28.87 59.96
N ILE A 907 -10.45 30.14 60.03
CA ILE A 907 -11.17 31.18 60.75
C ILE A 907 -12.08 31.88 59.74
N ALA A 908 -13.37 31.97 60.04
CA ALA A 908 -14.31 32.62 59.13
C ALA A 908 -13.98 34.12 58.97
N SER A 909 -14.17 34.66 57.78
CA SER A 909 -13.87 36.07 57.47
C SER A 909 -14.72 37.10 58.20
N SER A 910 -15.80 36.66 58.84
CA SER A 910 -16.64 37.43 59.75
C SER A 910 -16.09 37.49 61.18
N SER A 911 -15.18 36.59 61.56
CA SER A 911 -14.59 36.48 62.89
C SER A 911 -13.34 37.35 63.03
N ALA A 912 -13.20 38.01 64.19
CA ALA A 912 -11.96 38.67 64.58
C ALA A 912 -11.04 37.69 65.33
N VAL A 913 -9.72 37.87 65.22
CA VAL A 913 -8.73 37.09 65.97
C VAL A 913 -8.01 38.01 66.96
N ASP A 914 -8.05 37.65 68.23
CA ASP A 914 -7.31 38.29 69.30
C ASP A 914 -6.15 37.39 69.73
N VAL A 915 -4.92 37.83 69.57
CA VAL A 915 -3.72 37.01 69.82
C VAL A 915 -3.07 37.45 71.11
N ALA A 916 -3.09 36.60 72.13
CA ALA A 916 -2.29 36.79 73.36
C ALA A 916 -1.03 35.91 73.37
N SER A 917 -0.99 34.86 72.53
CA SER A 917 0.15 33.97 72.36
C SER A 917 0.57 33.89 70.89
N THR A 918 0.43 32.75 70.20
CA THR A 918 0.91 32.59 68.81
C THR A 918 -0.19 32.14 67.84
N PHE A 919 -0.37 32.85 66.74
CA PHE A 919 -1.20 32.42 65.61
C PHE A 919 -0.32 32.14 64.38
N ASN A 920 -0.35 30.92 63.86
CA ASN A 920 0.46 30.48 62.72
C ASN A 920 -0.45 30.14 61.53
N THR A 921 -0.25 30.81 60.40
CA THR A 921 -1.03 30.54 59.17
C THR A 921 -0.54 29.31 58.40
N ASN A 922 0.64 28.78 58.73
CA ASN A 922 1.18 27.51 58.23
C ASN A 922 1.11 27.34 56.70
N GLY A 923 1.29 28.43 55.95
CA GLY A 923 1.28 28.39 54.48
C GLY A 923 -0.11 28.45 53.86
N PHE A 924 -1.17 28.60 54.67
CA PHE A 924 -2.55 28.74 54.20
C PHE A 924 -3.09 30.16 54.42
N SER A 925 -3.45 30.82 53.33
CA SER A 925 -4.04 32.16 53.37
C SER A 925 -5.30 32.21 54.22
N GLN A 926 -5.38 33.22 55.08
CA GLN A 926 -6.53 33.47 55.96
C GLN A 926 -7.14 34.83 55.65
N SER A 927 -8.45 34.90 55.77
CA SER A 927 -9.22 36.11 55.62
C SER A 927 -9.97 36.34 56.92
N LEU A 928 -9.65 37.40 57.65
CA LEU A 928 -10.21 37.70 58.97
C LEU A 928 -10.99 39.02 58.94
N ASN A 929 -11.95 39.16 59.86
CA ASN A 929 -12.61 40.45 60.07
C ASN A 929 -11.62 41.45 60.66
N ASN A 930 -10.99 41.09 61.78
CA ASN A 930 -10.00 41.95 62.41
C ASN A 930 -8.92 41.15 63.16
N LEU A 931 -7.81 41.81 63.49
CA LEU A 931 -6.69 41.27 64.25
C LEU A 931 -6.33 42.22 65.41
N THR A 932 -6.28 41.70 66.63
CA THR A 932 -5.77 42.38 67.83
C THR A 932 -4.71 41.54 68.50
N GLY A 933 -3.85 42.18 69.30
CA GLY A 933 -2.87 41.45 70.10
C GLY A 933 -2.05 42.38 70.98
N ASP A 934 -1.64 41.88 72.14
CA ASP A 934 -0.79 42.61 73.08
C ASP A 934 0.70 42.53 72.69
N ALA A 935 1.60 43.02 73.54
CA ALA A 935 3.03 43.03 73.25
C ALA A 935 3.69 41.63 73.24
N ALA A 936 3.03 40.61 73.78
CA ALA A 936 3.48 39.22 73.79
C ALA A 936 2.98 38.41 72.58
N ALA A 937 1.99 38.95 71.85
CA ALA A 937 1.41 38.33 70.67
C ALA A 937 2.42 38.09 69.54
N LEU A 938 2.32 36.93 68.90
CA LEU A 938 3.10 36.55 67.72
C LEU A 938 2.19 36.01 66.62
N VAL A 939 2.30 36.57 65.41
CA VAL A 939 1.72 35.99 64.19
C VAL A 939 2.84 35.50 63.29
N LEU A 940 2.75 34.24 62.87
CA LEU A 940 3.71 33.58 61.99
C LEU A 940 3.09 33.37 60.62
N LEU A 941 3.72 33.96 59.59
CA LEU A 941 3.35 33.83 58.17
C LEU A 941 4.37 32.93 57.47
N SER A 942 3.93 31.95 56.70
CA SER A 942 4.82 30.93 56.11
C SER A 942 4.67 30.84 54.59
N GLY A 943 5.80 30.64 53.89
CA GLY A 943 5.78 30.50 52.43
C GLY A 943 5.19 31.72 51.73
N ASN A 944 4.15 31.49 50.91
CA ASN A 944 3.45 32.52 50.14
C ASN A 944 2.03 32.82 50.67
N ASP A 945 1.74 32.50 51.94
CA ASP A 945 0.42 32.77 52.50
C ASP A 945 0.11 34.26 52.61
N VAL A 946 -1.19 34.56 52.53
CA VAL A 946 -1.72 35.92 52.64
C VAL A 946 -2.70 35.98 53.80
N LEU A 947 -2.40 36.81 54.79
CA LEU A 947 -3.33 37.18 55.85
C LEU A 947 -4.07 38.46 55.42
N THR A 948 -5.36 38.35 55.14
CA THR A 948 -6.21 39.47 54.70
C THR A 948 -7.10 39.95 55.85
N LEU A 949 -7.07 41.25 56.15
CA LEU A 949 -7.94 41.88 57.14
C LEU A 949 -9.01 42.74 56.44
N HIS A 950 -10.29 42.51 56.75
CA HIS A 950 -11.41 43.20 56.09
C HIS A 950 -11.92 44.44 56.85
N GLY A 951 -11.86 44.41 58.17
CA GLY A 951 -12.30 45.49 59.06
C GLY A 951 -13.82 45.60 59.20
N SER A 952 -14.28 45.90 60.42
CA SER A 952 -15.68 46.22 60.72
C SER A 952 -15.96 47.74 60.81
N GLY A 953 -14.97 48.58 60.49
CA GLY A 953 -15.07 50.04 60.51
C GLY A 953 -14.41 50.74 61.71
N THR A 954 -13.90 50.01 62.70
CA THR A 954 -13.10 50.53 63.83
C THR A 954 -11.66 50.02 63.77
N PRO A 955 -10.64 50.90 63.77
CA PRO A 955 -9.24 50.49 63.85
C PRO A 955 -8.95 49.69 65.12
N THR A 956 -8.17 48.62 65.01
CA THR A 956 -7.62 47.88 66.15
C THR A 956 -6.13 48.11 66.28
N THR A 957 -5.61 47.77 67.46
CA THR A 957 -4.18 47.84 67.78
C THR A 957 -3.60 46.43 67.91
N PHE A 958 -2.46 46.20 67.26
CA PHE A 958 -1.64 45.01 67.45
C PHE A 958 -0.25 45.46 67.90
N ALA A 959 0.08 45.16 69.15
CA ALA A 959 1.32 45.59 69.80
C ALA A 959 2.46 44.54 69.73
N GLY A 960 2.14 43.33 69.25
CA GLY A 960 3.06 42.20 69.16
C GLY A 960 3.86 42.17 67.84
N ALA A 961 4.43 41.00 67.54
CA ALA A 961 5.21 40.77 66.32
C ALA A 961 4.41 40.01 65.26
N ILE A 962 4.47 40.46 64.00
CA ILE A 962 4.01 39.71 62.82
C ILE A 962 5.25 39.41 62.00
N THR A 963 5.60 38.15 61.81
CA THR A 963 6.90 37.75 61.21
C THR A 963 6.73 36.59 60.22
N GLY A 964 7.76 36.33 59.42
CA GLY A 964 7.80 35.23 58.45
C GLY A 964 7.82 35.68 56.99
N ALA A 965 7.63 34.74 56.05
CA ALA A 965 7.82 34.97 54.61
C ALA A 965 6.55 35.38 53.85
N GLY A 966 5.37 35.17 54.43
CA GLY A 966 4.09 35.53 53.84
C GLY A 966 3.75 37.03 53.92
N SER A 967 2.57 37.39 53.45
CA SER A 967 2.13 38.79 53.32
C SER A 967 0.90 39.11 54.18
N LEU A 968 0.91 40.29 54.78
CA LEU A 968 -0.26 40.89 55.42
C LEU A 968 -0.90 41.90 54.46
N VAL A 969 -2.17 41.71 54.14
CA VAL A 969 -2.96 42.55 53.24
C VAL A 969 -4.17 43.12 53.99
N GLN A 970 -4.45 44.39 53.76
CA GLN A 970 -5.69 45.01 54.20
C GLN A 970 -6.63 45.15 53.00
N ALA A 971 -7.84 44.62 53.08
CA ALA A 971 -8.85 44.80 52.03
C ALA A 971 -9.25 46.29 51.95
N SER A 972 -9.46 46.81 50.74
CA SER A 972 -9.63 48.25 50.49
C SER A 972 -10.76 48.88 51.33
N GLY A 973 -10.39 49.74 52.29
CA GLY A 973 -11.28 50.43 53.24
C GLY A 973 -10.54 50.69 54.56
N THR A 974 -10.90 51.79 55.25
CA THR A 974 -10.41 52.31 56.55
C THR A 974 -9.31 51.52 57.28
N GLU A 975 -8.15 52.14 57.56
CA GLU A 975 -7.00 51.58 58.31
C GLU A 975 -7.44 50.67 59.48
N VAL A 976 -7.26 49.35 59.32
CA VAL A 976 -7.78 48.33 60.24
C VAL A 976 -6.78 48.05 61.36
N LEU A 977 -5.48 48.23 61.11
CA LEU A 977 -4.40 47.89 62.04
C LEU A 977 -3.45 49.06 62.29
N THR A 978 -3.47 49.59 63.52
CA THR A 978 -2.44 50.53 64.00
C THR A 978 -1.28 49.75 64.64
N ALA A 979 -0.16 49.61 63.92
CA ALA A 979 0.99 48.84 64.37
C ALA A 979 1.91 49.65 65.31
N VAL A 980 2.18 49.13 66.52
CA VAL A 980 3.26 49.64 67.40
C VAL A 980 4.51 48.78 67.15
N ALA A 981 5.30 49.15 66.13
CA ALA A 981 6.39 48.30 65.65
C ALA A 981 7.52 48.09 66.68
N ARG A 982 7.73 46.85 67.15
CA ARG A 982 9.07 46.35 67.52
C ARG A 982 9.63 45.58 66.32
N ARG A 983 10.49 46.25 65.53
CA ARG A 983 11.19 45.65 64.40
C ARG A 983 12.31 44.73 64.90
N SER A 984 12.23 43.42 64.64
CA SER A 984 13.42 42.55 64.60
C SER A 984 13.79 42.31 63.13
N ALA A 985 15.08 42.49 62.83
CA ALA A 985 15.62 42.55 61.49
C ALA A 985 15.76 41.14 60.88
N ALA A 986 14.81 40.72 60.04
CA ALA A 986 15.02 39.86 58.87
C ALA A 986 13.67 39.47 58.22
N ALA A 987 13.17 40.28 57.28
CA ALA A 987 12.36 39.89 56.11
C ALA A 987 11.67 41.14 55.53
N CYS A 988 11.82 41.38 54.23
CA CYS A 988 11.15 42.47 53.52
C CYS A 988 9.66 42.15 53.35
N CYS A 989 8.76 42.89 54.01
CA CYS A 989 7.33 42.93 53.66
C CYS A 989 7.05 44.15 52.78
N ASN A 990 6.62 43.92 51.53
CA ASN A 990 6.13 44.97 50.63
C ASN A 990 4.67 45.29 50.98
N TRP A 991 4.42 46.46 51.55
CA TRP A 991 3.09 47.06 51.62
C TRP A 991 2.70 47.56 50.22
N ALA A 992 1.91 46.79 49.47
CA ALA A 992 1.40 47.21 48.16
C ALA A 992 -0.05 47.72 48.29
N MET A 993 -0.24 49.03 48.21
CA MET A 993 -1.54 49.64 47.94
C MET A 993 -1.89 49.44 46.45
N ALA A 994 -3.01 48.77 46.16
CA ALA A 994 -3.52 48.61 44.79
C ALA A 994 -4.22 49.90 44.29
N PRO A 995 -4.06 50.30 43.00
CA PRO A 995 -4.75 51.46 42.42
C PRO A 995 -6.21 51.14 42.00
N PRO A 996 -7.08 52.15 41.84
CA PRO A 996 -8.52 51.94 41.69
C PRO A 996 -8.92 51.44 40.29
N MET A 997 -9.72 50.36 40.25
CA MET A 997 -10.41 49.90 39.05
C MET A 997 -11.68 50.72 38.78
N VAL A 998 -11.77 51.29 37.58
CA VAL A 998 -12.99 51.88 37.00
C VAL A 998 -13.99 50.75 36.67
N ARG A 999 -15.20 50.84 37.21
CA ARG A 999 -16.34 50.01 36.80
C ARG A 999 -16.92 50.51 35.47
N SER A 1000 -17.29 49.57 34.60
CA SER A 1000 -18.45 49.69 33.70
C SER A 1000 -19.11 48.32 33.54
N PRO A 1001 -20.45 48.24 33.34
CA PRO A 1001 -21.22 47.08 33.77
C PRO A 1001 -21.69 46.15 32.65
N ALA A 1002 -21.86 44.88 33.04
CA ALA A 1002 -22.87 43.89 32.63
C ALA A 1002 -23.01 43.48 31.14
N MET A 1003 -22.81 42.17 30.88
CA MET A 1003 -23.89 41.29 30.43
C MET A 1003 -23.57 39.80 30.67
N SER A 1004 -24.64 39.05 30.93
CA SER A 1004 -24.72 37.68 31.48
C SER A 1004 -24.71 36.57 30.38
N PRO A 1005 -24.75 35.26 30.74
CA PRO A 1005 -23.99 34.20 30.07
C PRO A 1005 -24.78 33.39 29.03
N ILE A 1006 -24.07 32.72 28.11
CA ILE A 1006 -24.63 31.67 27.25
C ILE A 1006 -23.77 30.40 27.35
N THR A 1007 -24.47 29.29 27.55
CA THR A 1007 -24.04 27.88 27.64
C THR A 1007 -23.36 27.35 26.36
N PRO A 1008 -22.54 26.28 26.46
CA PRO A 1008 -21.91 25.67 25.29
C PRO A 1008 -22.83 24.63 24.65
N ARG A 1009 -23.01 24.70 23.33
CA ARG A 1009 -23.47 23.57 22.52
C ARG A 1009 -22.57 23.37 21.30
N SER A 1010 -22.45 22.10 20.99
CA SER A 1010 -21.57 21.42 20.08
C SER A 1010 -21.95 21.54 18.60
N ARG A 1011 -20.95 21.18 17.77
CA ARG A 1011 -20.99 20.47 16.47
C ARG A 1011 -20.47 21.23 15.24
N SER A 1012 -19.44 20.58 14.67
CA SER A 1012 -19.28 20.15 13.26
C SER A 1012 -18.92 21.15 12.14
N THR A 1013 -17.63 21.12 11.79
CA THR A 1013 -17.03 20.85 10.44
C THR A 1013 -17.29 21.87 9.28
N PRO A 1014 -16.57 21.80 8.14
CA PRO A 1014 -15.46 22.73 7.84
C PRO A 1014 -15.72 23.55 6.55
N LEU A 1015 -15.04 24.68 6.38
CA LEU A 1015 -15.10 25.45 5.14
C LEU A 1015 -13.73 25.54 4.47
N LEU A 1016 -13.74 25.06 3.22
CA LEU A 1016 -12.71 25.12 2.19
C LEU A 1016 -11.99 26.47 2.13
N ALA A 1017 -10.68 26.43 1.94
CA ALA A 1017 -9.94 27.50 1.29
C ALA A 1017 -9.32 26.98 -0.01
N GLN A 1018 -10.01 27.27 -1.12
CA GLN A 1018 -9.40 27.31 -2.45
C GLN A 1018 -8.36 28.44 -2.49
N ARG A 1019 -7.12 28.11 -2.88
CA ARG A 1019 -6.20 29.06 -3.49
C ARG A 1019 -5.66 28.47 -4.79
N SER A 1020 -5.80 29.25 -5.85
CA SER A 1020 -5.15 29.14 -7.15
C SER A 1020 -5.25 30.54 -7.79
N PRO A 1021 -4.48 30.88 -8.83
CA PRO A 1021 -3.21 30.32 -9.31
C PRO A 1021 -2.16 31.42 -9.62
N ASN A 1022 -0.92 31.04 -9.94
CA ASN A 1022 -0.22 31.65 -11.08
C ASN A 1022 0.91 30.75 -11.61
N PRO A 1023 1.16 30.72 -12.94
CA PRO A 1023 1.98 29.73 -13.63
C PRO A 1023 3.41 30.23 -13.93
N ALA A 1024 4.36 29.31 -13.94
CA ALA A 1024 5.56 29.27 -14.78
C ALA A 1024 6.19 27.87 -14.67
#